data_AF-A0A7S3LHM6-F1
#
_entry.id   AF-A0A7S3LHM6-F1
#
_cell.length_a   1.000
_cell.length_b   1.000
_cell.length_c   1.000
_cell.angle_alpha   90.00
_cell.angle_beta   90.00
_cell.angle_gamma   90.00
#
_symmetry.space_group_name_H-M   'P 1'
#
loop_
_entity.id
_entity.type
_entity.pdbx_description
1 polymer ?
#
loop_
_entity_poly.entity_id
_entity_poly.type
_entity_poly.pdbx_seq_one_letter_code
_entity_poly.pdbx_strand_id
1 'polypeptide(L)'
;EKYWTGFMIQGSRKDIEDAIGKRDDVRLMIVNNSASALIAGKPDACRDIIKKLGNKPALHLPQRMIGHSPEVSPCVEEIGQIHAMLEIPNTEHQMYTTVENAPLKGGTLMKNHAGNVYLRIADFPAIVERVYDDGYDTFVELGAGNARATSVKQILSTNRNKIQRPHIAVAIDREGKDTWSQIMTMMAVLKSHQTPGVTLRKLYHESLMKEPGKVNKLLRSIELNGRYKGISTSMVPENILKELRQTNGKVTQPSPYKKVRAETSFKSKFRTRKQSLPKTINHSDNPQDVGIHIQPEPEDDILVVSGADLKTAFLQLNKAIRLPTVPGSRSNSRVLEPVTMMNLGDENFMKCYGVSAPLYSGAMAKGIASADLVIAMGQRGLLGSFGAGGLPIHVIEKALNQIQDVLPNGPFAVNLIHSPFDPNLEKGCVDLLLKRDVRVVEASAFMQLTYDVVRYRVAGLFKIDASAGINDKNIGMKNKIIAKISRTELAEMFIRPAPEFWLKKLLANGDITSEQHEMAKLVPMADDVTVESDSGGHTDNRPLHVVFPIVLNLRNKLHKELRYPPHLRVRVGAAGGIGCPEAAAAAFNIGAAFIVTGTVNQLSRQSGSSDIVRNALASASYSDITMAPAADMFEQGVELQVLKKGTMFPSRAKKLRELFVKYDSFEEMPVAERERLEKRIFRKNIEEVWQETIDFYVNHLKNPDKIARAEKDKKLKMSLCMRWYLGLSSFWANNGIKERAMDYQVWCGPAIGSFNDFIKDTYLDVKHPQSNGQFPCVVQTNLEILNGACYLQRVHQTQSFRDVDIDLDSNDLRTYRPVGPL
;
A
#
# COMPACT_ATOMS: atom_id res chain seq x y z
N GLU A 1 -32.00 9.22 39.67
CA GLU A 1 -32.26 9.97 38.42
C GLU A 1 -31.08 10.90 38.14
N LYS A 2 -30.67 11.06 36.87
CA LYS A 2 -29.56 11.98 36.53
C LYS A 2 -30.10 13.40 36.39
N TYR A 3 -29.87 14.24 37.41
CA TYR A 3 -30.33 15.63 37.43
C TYR A 3 -29.68 16.52 36.35
N TRP A 4 -28.44 16.19 35.94
CA TRP A 4 -27.66 16.94 34.95
C TRP A 4 -26.91 15.99 34.02
N THR A 5 -26.80 16.32 32.74
CA THR A 5 -26.02 15.52 31.78
C THR A 5 -25.45 16.38 30.64
N GLY A 6 -24.43 15.87 29.96
CA GLY A 6 -23.78 16.54 28.84
C GLY A 6 -24.00 15.81 27.51
N PHE A 7 -24.02 16.57 26.43
CA PHE A 7 -24.01 16.04 25.07
C PHE A 7 -23.03 16.84 24.20
N MET A 8 -22.15 16.12 23.51
CA MET A 8 -21.40 16.70 22.40
C MET A 8 -22.28 16.67 21.16
N ILE A 9 -22.59 17.85 20.62
CA ILE A 9 -23.56 18.05 19.55
C ILE A 9 -22.89 18.71 18.34
N GLN A 10 -23.49 18.53 17.16
CA GLN A 10 -23.05 19.12 15.91
C GLN A 10 -23.85 20.39 15.59
N GLY A 11 -23.16 21.49 15.29
CA GLY A 11 -23.75 22.79 14.96
C GLY A 11 -22.73 23.91 15.09
N SER A 12 -22.98 25.04 14.42
CA SER A 12 -22.18 26.24 14.69
C SER A 12 -22.53 26.80 16.07
N ARG A 13 -21.61 27.54 16.68
CA ARG A 13 -21.86 28.22 17.97
C ARG A 13 -23.18 29.00 17.94
N LYS A 14 -23.40 29.76 16.86
CA LYS A 14 -24.60 30.58 16.69
C LYS A 14 -25.87 29.73 16.63
N ASP A 15 -25.89 28.67 15.82
CA ASP A 15 -27.08 27.81 15.71
C ASP A 15 -27.44 27.17 17.05
N ILE A 16 -26.43 26.80 17.84
CA ILE A 16 -26.60 26.18 19.16
C ILE A 16 -27.11 27.22 20.17
N GLU A 17 -26.53 28.42 20.22
CA GLU A 17 -27.00 29.52 21.07
C GLU A 17 -28.45 29.91 20.70
N ASP A 18 -28.78 29.99 19.41
CA ASP A 18 -30.13 30.27 18.91
C ASP A 18 -31.13 29.17 19.31
N ALA A 19 -30.72 27.90 19.25
CA ALA A 19 -31.55 26.77 19.66
C ALA A 19 -31.83 26.74 21.18
N ILE A 20 -30.81 27.10 21.98
CA ILE A 20 -30.91 27.25 23.44
C ILE A 20 -31.81 28.44 23.80
N GLY A 21 -31.62 29.58 23.14
CA GLY A 21 -32.38 30.80 23.40
C GLY A 21 -32.18 31.31 24.83
N LYS A 22 -33.28 31.69 25.51
CA LYS A 22 -33.27 32.23 26.88
C LYS A 22 -33.42 31.15 27.97
N ARG A 23 -33.21 29.87 27.65
CA ARG A 23 -33.39 28.76 28.60
C ARG A 23 -32.35 28.80 29.72
N ASP A 24 -32.77 28.50 30.94
CA ASP A 24 -31.91 28.38 32.11
C ASP A 24 -31.55 26.92 32.45
N ASP A 25 -32.17 25.94 31.80
CA ASP A 25 -32.04 24.51 32.08
C ASP A 25 -31.06 23.76 31.16
N VAL A 26 -30.45 24.45 30.19
CA VAL A 26 -29.35 23.98 29.32
C VAL A 26 -28.33 25.10 29.11
N ARG A 27 -27.06 24.75 29.13
CA ARG A 27 -25.92 25.66 28.94
C ARG A 27 -25.02 25.17 27.81
N LEU A 28 -24.53 26.12 27.02
CA LEU A 28 -23.37 25.90 26.16
C LEU A 28 -22.12 25.99 27.02
N MET A 29 -21.34 24.91 27.08
CA MET A 29 -20.20 24.77 27.99
C MET A 29 -18.87 24.98 27.26
N ILE A 30 -18.70 24.30 26.12
CA ILE A 30 -17.43 24.27 25.39
C ILE A 30 -17.72 24.34 23.90
N VAL A 31 -17.09 25.27 23.18
CA VAL A 31 -17.06 25.31 21.72
C VAL A 31 -15.79 24.60 21.25
N ASN A 32 -15.94 23.45 20.58
CA ASN A 32 -14.80 22.59 20.22
C ASN A 32 -14.16 22.96 18.88
N ASN A 33 -14.99 23.36 17.91
CA ASN A 33 -14.62 23.85 16.59
C ASN A 33 -15.82 24.59 15.96
N SER A 34 -15.72 24.94 14.68
CA SER A 34 -16.77 25.65 13.94
C SER A 34 -18.08 24.85 13.78
N ALA A 35 -18.08 23.55 14.03
CA ALA A 35 -19.19 22.64 13.74
C ALA A 35 -19.59 21.73 14.92
N SER A 36 -19.02 21.90 16.11
CA SER A 36 -19.36 21.08 17.27
C SER A 36 -19.11 21.80 18.60
N ALA A 37 -19.96 21.47 19.59
CA ALA A 37 -19.88 22.01 20.93
C ALA A 37 -20.41 21.01 21.98
N LEU A 38 -20.09 21.26 23.24
CA LEU A 38 -20.64 20.56 24.40
C LEU A 38 -21.73 21.43 25.03
N ILE A 39 -22.95 20.87 25.11
CA ILE A 39 -24.02 21.42 25.95
C ILE A 39 -24.19 20.54 27.19
N ALA A 40 -24.64 21.12 28.30
CA ALA A 40 -25.03 20.37 29.49
C ALA A 40 -26.24 21.00 30.17
N GLY A 41 -27.07 20.18 30.81
CA GLY A 41 -28.34 20.63 31.39
C GLY A 41 -29.22 19.49 31.87
N LYS A 42 -30.51 19.79 32.07
CA LYS A 42 -31.53 18.75 32.31
C LYS A 42 -31.58 17.80 31.11
N PRO A 43 -31.67 16.46 31.31
CA PRO A 43 -31.61 15.50 30.21
C PRO A 43 -32.63 15.74 29.09
N ASP A 44 -33.89 15.98 29.43
CA ASP A 44 -34.95 16.19 28.44
C ASP A 44 -34.78 17.53 27.71
N ALA A 45 -34.35 18.57 28.44
CA ALA A 45 -34.03 19.86 27.84
C ALA A 45 -32.87 19.76 26.83
N CYS A 46 -31.83 18.99 27.12
CA CYS A 46 -30.74 18.75 26.17
C CYS A 46 -31.23 17.99 24.91
N ARG A 47 -32.13 17.02 25.08
CA ARG A 47 -32.76 16.31 23.94
C ARG A 47 -33.60 17.23 23.08
N ASP A 48 -34.32 18.18 23.69
CA ASP A 48 -35.06 19.21 22.94
C ASP A 48 -34.13 20.05 22.06
N ILE A 49 -32.96 20.44 22.56
CA ILE A 49 -31.96 21.19 21.78
C ILE A 49 -31.45 20.35 20.61
N ILE A 50 -31.13 19.07 20.85
CA ILE A 50 -30.71 18.15 19.78
C ILE A 50 -31.81 18.03 18.71
N LYS A 51 -33.08 17.95 19.12
CA LYS A 51 -34.23 17.90 18.22
C LYS A 51 -34.37 19.18 17.39
N LYS A 52 -34.25 20.35 18.01
CA LYS A 52 -34.27 21.65 17.31
C LYS A 52 -33.15 21.78 16.28
N LEU A 53 -31.99 21.19 16.54
CA LEU A 53 -30.83 21.19 15.63
C LEU A 53 -30.92 20.10 14.53
N GLY A 54 -32.07 19.43 14.42
CA GLY A 54 -32.36 18.47 13.35
C GLY A 54 -32.02 17.02 13.69
N ASN A 55 -31.96 16.64 14.97
CA ASN A 55 -31.66 15.27 15.43
C ASN A 55 -30.33 14.71 14.87
N LYS A 56 -29.33 15.58 14.70
CA LYS A 56 -27.98 15.14 14.31
C LYS A 56 -27.38 14.22 15.40
N PRO A 57 -26.48 13.29 15.04
CA PRO A 57 -25.82 12.44 16.01
C PRO A 57 -25.18 13.25 17.14
N ALA A 58 -25.54 12.90 18.38
CA ALA A 58 -25.05 13.53 19.59
C ALA A 58 -24.43 12.48 20.51
N LEU A 59 -23.21 12.72 20.99
CA LEU A 59 -22.52 11.82 21.91
C LEU A 59 -22.90 12.19 23.34
N HIS A 60 -23.56 11.28 24.04
CA HIS A 60 -23.89 11.45 25.46
C HIS A 60 -22.63 11.33 26.32
N LEU A 61 -22.41 12.34 27.15
CA LEU A 61 -21.29 12.43 28.08
C LEU A 61 -21.85 12.55 29.50
N PRO A 62 -21.78 11.49 30.33
CA PRO A 62 -22.27 11.55 31.69
C PRO A 62 -21.44 12.55 32.51
N GLN A 63 -21.96 13.76 32.67
CA GLN A 63 -21.34 14.81 33.46
C GLN A 63 -21.47 14.49 34.95
N ARG A 64 -20.33 14.35 35.64
CA ARG A 64 -20.27 14.20 37.11
C ARG A 64 -19.87 15.49 37.82
N MET A 65 -19.52 16.54 37.06
CA MET A 65 -19.07 17.84 37.54
C MET A 65 -19.69 18.93 36.65
N ILE A 66 -19.92 20.12 37.20
CA ILE A 66 -20.38 21.30 36.47
C ILE A 66 -19.21 22.29 36.39
N GLY A 67 -18.81 22.67 35.18
CA GLY A 67 -17.70 23.58 34.92
C GLY A 67 -17.78 24.12 33.49
N HIS A 68 -17.24 25.32 33.25
CA HIS A 68 -17.54 26.20 32.12
C HIS A 68 -18.98 26.73 32.10
N SER A 69 -19.54 27.01 33.29
CA SER A 69 -20.97 27.31 33.49
C SER A 69 -21.20 28.44 34.49
N PRO A 70 -22.20 29.31 34.27
CA PRO A 70 -22.64 30.31 35.25
C PRO A 70 -23.03 29.73 36.60
N GLU A 71 -23.51 28.48 36.63
CA GLU A 71 -23.90 27.75 37.85
C GLU A 71 -22.74 27.57 38.84
N VAL A 72 -21.49 27.75 38.40
CA VAL A 72 -20.31 27.73 39.27
C VAL A 72 -20.13 29.02 40.06
N SER A 73 -20.86 30.09 39.72
CA SER A 73 -20.72 31.42 40.37
C SER A 73 -20.65 31.40 41.91
N PRO A 74 -21.43 30.57 42.64
CA PRO A 74 -21.36 30.53 44.10
C PRO A 74 -20.05 29.97 44.66
N CYS A 75 -19.29 29.20 43.87
CA CYS A 75 -18.08 28.51 44.32
C CYS A 75 -16.79 29.10 43.72
N VAL A 76 -16.89 30.23 43.01
CA VAL A 76 -15.74 30.84 42.29
C VAL A 76 -14.62 31.22 43.24
N GLU A 77 -14.97 31.74 44.42
CA GLU A 77 -13.96 32.15 45.40
C GLU A 77 -13.26 30.95 46.02
N GLU A 78 -14.00 29.91 46.42
CA GLU A 78 -13.47 28.68 47.00
C GLU A 78 -12.60 27.93 46.00
N ILE A 79 -13.03 27.84 44.74
CA ILE A 79 -12.21 27.27 43.66
C ILE A 79 -10.91 28.06 43.52
N GLY A 80 -10.98 29.39 43.56
CA GLY A 80 -9.78 30.24 43.55
C GLY A 80 -8.87 29.95 44.75
N GLN A 81 -9.44 29.82 45.95
CA GLN A 81 -8.69 29.53 47.18
C GLN A 81 -7.99 28.16 47.13
N ILE A 82 -8.64 27.12 46.61
CA ILE A 82 -8.03 25.79 46.42
C ILE A 82 -6.78 25.87 45.53
N HIS A 83 -6.78 26.76 44.53
CA HIS A 83 -5.65 26.93 43.61
C HIS A 83 -4.69 28.06 44.03
N ALA A 84 -4.84 28.63 45.23
CA ALA A 84 -4.03 29.76 45.68
C ALA A 84 -2.54 29.42 45.88
N MET A 85 -2.21 28.14 46.04
CA MET A 85 -0.85 27.62 46.11
C MET A 85 -0.12 27.58 44.75
N LEU A 86 -0.84 27.82 43.65
CA LEU A 86 -0.29 27.78 42.30
C LEU A 86 -0.09 29.19 41.75
N GLU A 87 1.01 29.37 41.05
CA GLU A 87 1.36 30.61 40.35
C GLU A 87 1.53 30.30 38.87
N ILE A 88 1.14 31.24 38.01
CA ILE A 88 1.45 31.15 36.58
C ILE A 88 2.97 31.30 36.45
N PRO A 89 3.70 30.29 35.96
CA PRO A 89 5.15 30.31 35.98
C PRO A 89 5.68 31.46 35.13
N ASN A 90 6.70 32.13 35.64
CA ASN A 90 7.39 33.16 34.88
C ASN A 90 8.30 32.48 33.85
N THR A 91 7.84 32.41 32.61
CA THR A 91 8.56 31.78 31.50
C THR A 91 8.67 32.75 30.34
N GLU A 92 9.69 32.55 29.49
CA GLU A 92 9.79 33.24 28.20
C GLU A 92 8.66 32.88 27.22
N HIS A 93 7.86 31.85 27.55
CA HIS A 93 6.76 31.38 26.73
C HIS A 93 5.44 32.04 27.16
N GLN A 94 4.66 32.45 26.17
CA GLN A 94 3.33 33.01 26.41
C GLN A 94 2.33 31.90 26.71
N MET A 95 1.65 32.00 27.84
CA MET A 95 0.55 31.09 28.21
C MET A 95 -0.80 31.70 27.88
N TYR A 96 -1.75 30.83 27.56
CA TYR A 96 -3.12 31.18 27.18
C TYR A 96 -4.12 30.20 27.80
N THR A 97 -5.38 30.62 27.92
CA THR A 97 -6.50 29.72 28.25
C THR A 97 -7.62 29.86 27.22
N THR A 98 -8.40 28.79 27.04
CA THR A 98 -9.59 28.78 26.17
C THR A 98 -10.73 29.68 26.67
N VAL A 99 -10.59 30.26 27.86
CA VAL A 99 -11.62 31.09 28.49
C VAL A 99 -11.27 32.57 28.38
N GLU A 100 -10.03 32.93 28.67
CA GLU A 100 -9.59 34.32 28.64
C GLU A 100 -9.26 34.77 27.23
N ASN A 101 -8.81 33.85 26.35
CA ASN A 101 -8.44 34.13 24.96
C ASN A 101 -7.44 35.29 24.85
N ALA A 102 -6.58 35.44 25.86
CA ALA A 102 -5.58 36.48 25.97
C ALA A 102 -4.31 35.91 26.65
N PRO A 103 -3.14 36.52 26.38
CA PRO A 103 -1.91 36.30 27.13
C PRO A 103 -2.09 36.36 28.64
N LEU A 104 -1.78 35.27 29.34
CA LEU A 104 -1.64 35.26 30.80
C LEU A 104 -0.35 35.96 31.23
N LYS A 105 -0.40 36.67 32.36
CA LYS A 105 0.76 37.32 32.94
C LYS A 105 1.51 36.34 33.85
N GLY A 106 2.79 36.09 33.56
CA GLY A 106 3.65 35.32 34.46
C GLY A 106 3.79 36.00 35.82
N GLY A 107 3.89 35.19 36.87
CA GLY A 107 4.05 35.67 38.24
C GLY A 107 2.74 36.07 38.94
N THR A 108 1.58 35.77 38.36
CA THR A 108 0.28 35.99 39.00
C THR A 108 -0.26 34.71 39.61
N LEU A 109 -0.92 34.83 40.76
CA LEU A 109 -1.54 33.69 41.45
C LEU A 109 -2.70 33.12 40.63
N MET A 110 -2.76 31.79 40.52
CA MET A 110 -3.84 31.08 39.83
C MET A 110 -5.20 31.30 40.49
N LYS A 111 -5.26 31.70 41.77
CA LYS A 111 -6.49 32.11 42.46
C LYS A 111 -7.31 33.12 41.66
N ASN A 112 -6.65 34.03 40.94
CA ASN A 112 -7.31 35.09 40.16
C ASN A 112 -7.88 34.60 38.82
N HIS A 113 -7.50 33.40 38.37
CA HIS A 113 -7.82 32.86 37.05
C HIS A 113 -8.67 31.57 37.13
N ALA A 114 -8.42 30.72 38.13
CA ALA A 114 -9.04 29.40 38.26
C ALA A 114 -10.57 29.47 38.30
N GLY A 115 -11.14 30.34 39.12
CA GLY A 115 -12.60 30.49 39.20
C GLY A 115 -13.23 30.91 37.86
N ASN A 116 -12.55 31.77 37.08
CA ASN A 116 -13.01 32.19 35.75
C ASN A 116 -13.01 31.03 34.75
N VAL A 117 -12.03 30.13 34.82
CA VAL A 117 -11.97 28.94 33.95
C VAL A 117 -13.22 28.09 34.13
N TYR A 118 -13.68 27.86 35.36
CA TYR A 118 -14.89 27.09 35.62
C TYR A 118 -16.20 27.88 35.39
N LEU A 119 -16.17 29.21 35.50
CA LEU A 119 -17.36 30.04 35.34
C LEU A 119 -17.78 30.26 33.89
N ARG A 120 -16.80 30.37 32.98
CA ARG A 120 -17.02 30.87 31.62
C ARG A 120 -16.90 29.76 30.57
N ILE A 121 -17.58 29.96 29.45
CA ILE A 121 -17.53 29.08 28.27
C ILE A 121 -16.09 28.96 27.79
N ALA A 122 -15.63 27.72 27.56
CA ALA A 122 -14.37 27.48 26.87
C ALA A 122 -14.57 27.57 25.35
N ASP A 123 -13.93 28.55 24.72
CA ASP A 123 -14.02 28.80 23.28
C ASP A 123 -12.69 28.44 22.60
N PHE A 124 -12.59 27.20 22.12
CA PHE A 124 -11.38 26.73 21.44
C PHE A 124 -11.12 27.44 20.10
N PRO A 125 -12.13 27.71 19.24
CA PRO A 125 -11.94 28.56 18.07
C PRO A 125 -11.34 29.93 18.36
N ALA A 126 -11.85 30.63 19.38
CA ALA A 126 -11.37 31.97 19.71
C ALA A 126 -9.89 31.97 20.09
N ILE A 127 -9.43 31.00 20.90
CA ILE A 127 -8.02 30.96 21.27
C ILE A 127 -7.11 30.59 20.09
N VAL A 128 -7.55 29.70 19.19
CA VAL A 128 -6.75 29.32 18.01
C VAL A 128 -6.53 30.52 17.10
N GLU A 129 -7.58 31.31 16.84
CA GLU A 129 -7.47 32.54 16.04
C GLU A 129 -6.58 33.56 16.76
N ARG A 130 -6.72 33.74 18.08
CA ARG A 130 -5.88 34.65 18.86
C ARG A 130 -4.40 34.28 18.78
N VAL A 131 -4.06 33.02 19.04
CA VAL A 131 -2.67 32.52 19.02
C VAL A 131 -2.06 32.65 17.63
N TYR A 132 -2.85 32.40 16.59
CA TYR A 132 -2.40 32.62 15.22
C TYR A 132 -2.15 34.10 14.92
N ASP A 133 -3.07 34.99 15.34
CA ASP A 133 -2.93 36.43 15.15
C ASP A 133 -1.75 37.02 15.94
N ASP A 134 -1.37 36.40 17.06
CA ASP A 134 -0.14 36.71 17.81
C ASP A 134 1.14 36.19 17.12
N GLY A 135 1.02 35.56 15.94
CA GLY A 135 2.14 35.18 15.07
C GLY A 135 2.57 33.71 15.16
N TYR A 136 1.85 32.88 15.92
CA TYR A 136 2.15 31.46 16.06
C TYR A 136 1.36 30.61 15.07
N ASP A 137 2.04 30.00 14.12
CA ASP A 137 1.42 29.21 13.04
C ASP A 137 1.64 27.69 13.14
N THR A 138 2.31 27.26 14.21
CA THR A 138 2.62 25.86 14.48
C THR A 138 1.95 25.41 15.77
N PHE A 139 1.08 24.42 15.66
CA PHE A 139 0.28 23.89 16.77
C PHE A 139 0.63 22.42 17.02
N VAL A 140 0.99 22.11 18.26
CA VAL A 140 1.30 20.74 18.71
C VAL A 140 0.34 20.36 19.83
N GLU A 141 -0.52 19.39 19.59
CA GLU A 141 -1.42 18.82 20.60
C GLU A 141 -0.65 17.85 21.49
N LEU A 142 -0.57 18.21 22.77
CA LEU A 142 0.02 17.43 23.85
C LEU A 142 -1.10 16.75 24.63
N GLY A 143 -1.55 15.58 24.16
CA GLY A 143 -2.63 14.82 24.75
C GLY A 143 -2.90 13.53 23.99
N ALA A 144 -3.68 12.63 24.60
CA ALA A 144 -4.12 11.41 23.95
C ALA A 144 -5.14 11.74 22.85
N GLY A 145 -4.80 11.46 21.59
CA GLY A 145 -5.67 11.74 20.45
C GLY A 145 -5.26 12.96 19.62
N ASN A 146 -6.01 13.19 18.55
CA ASN A 146 -5.77 14.28 17.59
C ASN A 146 -6.96 15.23 17.42
N ALA A 147 -7.86 15.28 18.41
CA ALA A 147 -9.09 16.04 18.29
C ALA A 147 -8.81 17.55 18.19
N ARG A 148 -7.87 18.08 18.99
CA ARG A 148 -7.54 19.51 18.97
C ARG A 148 -6.76 19.90 17.72
N ALA A 149 -5.78 19.10 17.30
CA ALA A 149 -5.03 19.31 16.06
C ALA A 149 -5.94 19.26 14.84
N THR A 150 -6.96 18.40 14.85
CA THR A 150 -7.98 18.35 13.79
C THR A 150 -8.87 19.60 13.83
N SER A 151 -9.31 20.03 15.02
CA SER A 151 -10.07 21.29 15.18
C SER A 151 -9.28 22.50 14.69
N VAL A 152 -7.98 22.63 15.01
CA VAL A 152 -7.12 23.73 14.53
C VAL A 152 -7.11 23.79 13.01
N LYS A 153 -6.94 22.63 12.34
CA LYS A 153 -6.99 22.54 10.87
C LYS A 153 -8.29 23.08 10.32
N GLN A 154 -9.40 22.66 10.91
CA GLN A 154 -10.72 23.13 10.49
C GLN A 154 -10.84 24.64 10.68
N ILE A 155 -10.60 25.15 11.89
CA ILE A 155 -10.70 26.56 12.26
C ILE A 155 -9.90 27.44 11.28
N LEU A 156 -8.62 27.15 11.09
CA LEU A 156 -7.72 27.98 10.26
C LEU A 156 -7.86 27.71 8.74
N SER A 157 -8.52 26.62 8.34
CA SER A 157 -8.89 26.37 6.93
C SER A 157 -10.16 27.11 6.49
N THR A 158 -11.06 27.40 7.43
CA THR A 158 -12.37 28.01 7.17
C THR A 158 -12.46 29.42 7.75
N ASN A 159 -11.58 30.34 7.33
CA ASN A 159 -11.72 31.75 7.75
C ASN A 159 -12.71 32.51 6.82
N ARG A 160 -13.30 33.60 7.33
CA ARG A 160 -14.38 34.44 6.76
C ARG A 160 -14.17 34.84 5.28
N ASN A 161 -12.95 34.77 4.77
CA ASN A 161 -12.55 35.17 3.41
C ASN A 161 -12.21 34.00 2.46
N LYS A 162 -12.44 32.73 2.82
CA LYS A 162 -12.12 31.53 1.99
C LYS A 162 -10.66 31.41 1.53
N ILE A 163 -9.72 32.05 2.23
CA ILE A 163 -8.27 31.89 2.00
C ILE A 163 -7.74 30.97 3.11
N GLN A 164 -7.14 29.84 2.72
CA GLN A 164 -6.49 28.93 3.65
C GLN A 164 -5.30 29.64 4.31
N ARG A 165 -5.35 29.81 5.64
CA ARG A 165 -4.24 30.41 6.41
C ARG A 165 -3.10 29.38 6.50
N PRO A 166 -1.84 29.70 6.12
CA PRO A 166 -0.74 28.74 6.20
C PRO A 166 -0.40 28.38 7.66
N HIS A 167 -0.65 27.15 8.07
CA HIS A 167 -0.39 26.68 9.43
C HIS A 167 0.01 25.19 9.43
N ILE A 168 0.55 24.74 10.57
CA ILE A 168 0.84 23.33 10.84
C ILE A 168 0.11 22.95 12.11
N ALA A 169 -0.59 21.83 12.10
CA ALA A 169 -1.20 21.26 13.29
C ALA A 169 -0.94 19.75 13.35
N VAL A 170 -0.25 19.33 14.40
CA VAL A 170 0.16 17.94 14.64
C VAL A 170 -0.23 17.53 16.07
N ALA A 171 -0.40 16.23 16.28
CA ALA A 171 -0.66 15.66 17.59
C ALA A 171 0.45 14.67 17.92
N ILE A 172 0.84 14.61 19.18
CA ILE A 172 1.91 13.71 19.64
C ILE A 172 1.43 12.25 19.71
N ASP A 173 0.13 12.04 19.94
CA ASP A 173 -0.46 10.72 20.13
C ASP A 173 -1.83 10.60 19.48
N ARG A 174 -2.26 9.38 19.18
CA ARG A 174 -3.53 8.98 18.57
C ARG A 174 -3.82 7.56 18.96
N GLU A 175 -5.07 7.34 19.36
CA GLU A 175 -5.55 6.01 19.72
C GLU A 175 -5.34 5.01 18.57
N GLY A 176 -4.87 3.81 18.91
CA GLY A 176 -4.64 2.72 17.96
C GLY A 176 -3.39 2.84 17.10
N LYS A 177 -2.45 3.75 17.42
CA LYS A 177 -1.16 3.90 16.72
C LYS A 177 0.03 3.80 17.67
N ASP A 178 1.14 3.28 17.15
CA ASP A 178 2.40 3.21 17.89
C ASP A 178 2.93 4.61 18.25
N THR A 179 3.23 4.85 19.53
CA THR A 179 3.66 6.16 20.05
C THR A 179 4.96 6.64 19.41
N TRP A 180 5.92 5.75 19.17
CA TRP A 180 7.21 6.12 18.58
C TRP A 180 7.04 6.59 17.12
N SER A 181 6.29 5.84 16.33
CA SER A 181 5.95 6.19 14.94
C SER A 181 5.24 7.54 14.84
N GLN A 182 4.42 7.87 15.84
CA GLN A 182 3.72 9.14 15.90
C GLN A 182 4.63 10.31 16.28
N ILE A 183 5.52 10.13 17.25
CA ILE A 183 6.57 11.11 17.57
C ILE A 183 7.45 11.35 16.34
N MET A 184 7.87 10.29 15.65
CA MET A 184 8.68 10.40 14.43
C MET A 184 7.92 11.11 13.31
N THR A 185 6.63 10.79 13.11
CA THR A 185 5.78 11.47 12.11
C THR A 185 5.61 12.96 12.44
N MET A 186 5.32 13.28 13.71
CA MET A 186 5.20 14.66 14.19
C MET A 186 6.50 15.42 13.94
N MET A 187 7.64 14.86 14.35
CA MET A 187 8.95 15.48 14.18
C MET A 187 9.34 15.62 12.71
N ALA A 188 8.99 14.64 11.86
CA ALA A 188 9.18 14.72 10.43
C ALA A 188 8.34 15.84 9.80
N VAL A 189 7.08 16.01 10.19
CA VAL A 189 6.22 17.11 9.72
C VAL A 189 6.81 18.44 10.16
N LEU A 190 7.10 18.61 11.45
CA LEU A 190 7.69 19.85 11.98
C LEU A 190 9.03 20.19 11.30
N LYS A 191 9.89 19.18 11.08
CA LYS A 191 11.17 19.37 10.40
C LYS A 191 11.01 19.72 8.92
N SER A 192 10.11 19.05 8.22
CA SER A 192 9.82 19.29 6.79
C SER A 192 9.26 20.68 6.54
N HIS A 193 8.53 21.22 7.52
CA HIS A 193 8.02 22.57 7.49
C HIS A 193 8.99 23.62 8.07
N GLN A 194 10.24 23.22 8.37
CA GLN A 194 11.28 24.08 8.90
C GLN A 194 10.88 24.82 10.17
N THR A 195 10.07 24.20 11.03
CA THR A 195 9.70 24.77 12.33
C THR A 195 10.98 25.10 13.13
N PRO A 196 11.17 26.36 13.56
CA PRO A 196 12.36 26.78 14.30
C PRO A 196 12.62 25.92 15.54
N GLY A 197 13.89 25.62 15.81
CA GLY A 197 14.30 24.84 16.99
C GLY A 197 14.07 23.33 16.93
N VAL A 198 13.39 22.81 15.90
CA VAL A 198 13.12 21.38 15.77
C VAL A 198 14.36 20.63 15.31
N THR A 199 14.89 19.81 16.22
CA THR A 199 16.04 18.95 16.00
C THR A 199 15.69 17.49 16.24
N LEU A 200 16.15 16.61 15.35
CA LEU A 200 16.07 15.17 15.54
C LEU A 200 17.23 14.66 16.42
N ARG A 201 18.22 15.49 16.74
CA ARG A 201 19.44 15.08 17.45
C ARG A 201 19.15 14.38 18.78
N LYS A 202 18.14 14.84 19.51
CA LYS A 202 17.75 14.27 20.81
C LYS A 202 17.04 12.90 20.69
N LEU A 203 16.68 12.48 19.47
CA LEU A 203 16.06 11.18 19.18
C LEU A 203 17.09 10.12 18.77
N TYR A 204 18.33 10.51 18.53
CA TYR A 204 19.42 9.62 18.15
C TYR A 204 20.47 9.56 19.26
N HIS A 205 21.00 8.36 19.51
CA HIS A 205 22.10 8.17 20.46
C HIS A 205 23.35 8.96 20.00
N GLU A 206 24.09 9.57 20.92
CA GLU A 206 25.22 10.45 20.57
C GLU A 206 26.29 9.75 19.71
N SER A 207 26.46 8.44 19.86
CA SER A 207 27.36 7.63 19.04
C SER A 207 26.97 7.57 17.55
N LEU A 208 25.68 7.68 17.23
CA LEU A 208 25.15 7.73 15.86
C LEU A 208 25.28 9.12 15.23
N MET A 209 25.58 10.14 16.04
CA MET A 209 25.71 11.54 15.63
C MET A 209 27.18 11.97 15.47
N LYS A 210 28.15 11.06 15.54
CA LYS A 210 29.55 11.33 15.15
C LYS A 210 29.57 11.70 13.66
N GLU A 211 29.90 12.95 13.36
CA GLU A 211 29.86 13.47 11.99
C GLU A 211 30.75 12.64 11.03
N PRO A 212 30.20 12.11 9.92
CA PRO A 212 31.03 11.71 8.79
C PRO A 212 31.58 12.96 8.10
N GLY A 213 32.86 12.91 7.75
CA GLY A 213 33.62 14.05 7.24
C GLY A 213 33.08 14.72 5.97
N LYS A 214 33.44 16.01 5.86
CA LYS A 214 33.33 16.94 4.73
C LYS A 214 32.03 16.87 3.90
N VAL A 215 31.14 17.81 4.23
CA VAL A 215 29.96 18.20 3.44
C VAL A 215 30.35 18.49 1.99
N ASN A 216 29.75 17.75 1.06
CA ASN A 216 29.95 17.88 -0.38
C ASN A 216 29.35 19.21 -0.89
N LYS A 217 30.17 20.09 -1.47
CA LYS A 217 29.80 21.45 -1.92
C LYS A 217 28.83 21.51 -3.12
N LEU A 218 28.31 20.38 -3.58
CA LEU A 218 27.49 20.26 -4.81
C LEU A 218 26.00 19.98 -4.55
N LEU A 219 25.54 20.01 -3.29
CA LEU A 219 24.12 19.91 -2.98
C LEU A 219 23.40 21.21 -3.35
N ARG A 220 22.59 21.18 -4.42
CA ARG A 220 21.61 22.23 -4.71
C ARG A 220 20.41 22.09 -3.78
N SER A 221 20.10 23.18 -3.08
CA SER A 221 18.86 23.31 -2.31
C SER A 221 17.67 23.37 -3.26
N ILE A 222 16.70 22.46 -3.09
CA ILE A 222 15.40 22.53 -3.74
C ILE A 222 14.40 23.11 -2.73
N GLU A 223 13.62 24.08 -3.17
CA GLU A 223 12.77 24.93 -2.35
C GLU A 223 11.34 24.38 -2.27
N LEU A 224 10.81 24.19 -1.06
CA LEU A 224 9.44 23.75 -0.80
C LEU A 224 8.75 24.73 0.16
N ASN A 225 7.60 25.27 -0.26
CA ASN A 225 6.59 25.97 0.56
C ASN A 225 6.96 27.32 1.22
N GLY A 226 7.59 28.24 0.47
CA GLY A 226 7.29 29.69 0.59
C GLY A 226 7.59 30.40 1.92
N ARG A 227 8.45 29.85 2.78
CA ARG A 227 8.93 30.55 3.98
C ARG A 227 10.43 30.79 3.89
N TYR A 228 10.82 31.85 3.19
CA TYR A 228 12.13 32.44 3.42
C TYR A 228 12.12 33.96 3.30
N LYS A 229 12.45 34.65 4.40
CA LYS A 229 12.89 36.05 4.41
C LYS A 229 14.40 36.02 4.12
N GLY A 230 14.76 36.59 2.97
CA GLY A 230 16.07 36.61 2.31
C GLY A 230 17.35 36.44 3.14
N ILE A 231 18.29 35.69 2.55
CA ILE A 231 19.72 35.74 2.84
C ILE A 231 20.22 36.88 1.96
N SER A 232 20.96 37.77 2.62
CA SER A 232 21.70 38.88 2.05
C SER A 232 22.36 38.56 0.70
N THR A 233 22.10 39.43 -0.28
CA THR A 233 22.75 39.50 -1.58
C THR A 233 24.27 39.64 -1.45
N SER A 234 25.04 38.57 -1.68
CA SER A 234 26.48 38.68 -1.98
C SER A 234 27.09 37.43 -2.62
N MET A 235 26.45 36.82 -3.62
CA MET A 235 27.08 35.73 -4.40
C MET A 235 26.83 35.78 -5.91
N VAL A 236 26.80 36.99 -6.49
CA VAL A 236 26.99 37.15 -7.94
C VAL A 236 28.00 38.28 -8.16
N PRO A 237 29.20 37.99 -8.68
CA PRO A 237 30.16 39.04 -8.98
C PRO A 237 29.59 39.98 -10.05
N GLU A 238 29.82 41.27 -9.87
CA GLU A 238 29.11 42.38 -10.52
C GLU A 238 29.33 42.47 -12.04
N ASN A 239 30.36 41.78 -12.53
CA ASN A 239 30.65 41.59 -13.95
C ASN A 239 29.61 40.70 -14.66
N ILE A 240 29.13 39.63 -14.03
CA ILE A 240 28.10 38.74 -14.61
C ILE A 240 26.74 39.45 -14.68
N LEU A 241 26.46 40.32 -13.69
CA LEU A 241 25.26 41.16 -13.69
C LEU A 241 25.26 42.23 -14.79
N LYS A 242 26.44 42.67 -15.26
CA LYS A 242 26.54 43.62 -16.38
C LYS A 242 26.28 42.96 -17.73
N GLU A 243 26.76 41.75 -17.96
CA GLU A 243 26.48 41.00 -19.21
C GLU A 243 25.00 40.62 -19.33
N LEU A 244 24.36 40.20 -18.23
CA LEU A 244 22.93 39.89 -18.21
C LEU A 244 22.01 41.11 -18.37
N ARG A 245 22.51 42.33 -18.13
CA ARG A 245 21.76 43.58 -18.30
C ARG A 245 21.77 44.13 -19.73
N GLN A 246 22.62 43.61 -20.63
CA GLN A 246 22.77 44.14 -21.99
C GLN A 246 21.89 43.46 -23.04
N THR A 247 21.25 42.32 -22.75
CA THR A 247 20.27 41.72 -23.68
C THR A 247 18.89 42.36 -23.50
N ASN A 248 18.70 43.50 -24.17
CA ASN A 248 17.41 44.18 -24.34
C ASN A 248 16.44 43.34 -25.19
N GLY A 249 15.65 42.49 -24.54
CA GLY A 249 14.40 41.96 -25.07
C GLY A 249 13.24 42.41 -24.18
N LYS A 250 12.48 43.42 -24.61
CA LYS A 250 11.39 44.07 -23.86
C LYS A 250 10.40 43.05 -23.29
N VAL A 251 10.38 42.88 -21.97
CA VAL A 251 9.23 42.32 -21.24
C VAL A 251 8.26 43.46 -20.99
N THR A 252 7.17 43.50 -21.76
CA THR A 252 6.01 44.36 -21.44
C THR A 252 5.34 43.88 -20.16
N GLN A 253 5.03 44.82 -19.27
CA GLN A 253 4.49 44.59 -17.93
C GLN A 253 3.20 43.75 -17.91
N PRO A 254 2.92 43.04 -16.80
CA PRO A 254 1.63 42.38 -16.60
C PRO A 254 0.52 43.43 -16.43
N SER A 255 -0.51 43.36 -17.27
CA SER A 255 -1.70 44.18 -17.15
C SER A 255 -2.47 43.84 -15.85
N PRO A 256 -3.00 44.84 -15.13
CA PRO A 256 -3.74 44.61 -13.88
C PRO A 256 -5.08 43.89 -14.15
N TYR A 257 -5.38 42.91 -13.31
CA TYR A 257 -6.64 42.16 -13.32
C TYR A 257 -7.85 43.11 -13.27
N LYS A 258 -8.53 43.29 -14.40
CA LYS A 258 -9.89 43.86 -14.43
C LYS A 258 -10.87 42.81 -13.86
N LYS A 259 -11.57 43.19 -12.79
CA LYS A 259 -12.80 42.51 -12.32
C LYS A 259 -13.77 42.39 -13.50
N VAL A 260 -14.05 41.17 -13.94
CA VAL A 260 -15.14 40.89 -14.89
C VAL A 260 -16.41 40.62 -14.07
N ARG A 261 -17.42 41.47 -14.26
CA ARG A 261 -18.80 41.26 -13.78
C ARG A 261 -19.31 39.91 -14.29
N ALA A 262 -20.03 39.18 -13.45
CA ALA A 262 -20.81 38.03 -13.87
C ALA A 262 -21.91 38.50 -14.83
N GLU A 263 -21.64 38.41 -16.14
CA GLU A 263 -22.67 38.50 -17.17
C GLU A 263 -23.21 37.10 -17.47
N THR A 264 -24.51 36.96 -17.20
CA THR A 264 -25.40 35.91 -17.66
C THR A 264 -25.47 35.89 -19.20
N SER A 265 -24.48 35.31 -19.89
CA SER A 265 -24.66 34.88 -21.29
C SER A 265 -23.61 33.89 -21.82
N PHE A 266 -23.25 32.86 -21.05
CA PHE A 266 -22.42 31.76 -21.59
C PHE A 266 -23.25 30.75 -22.41
N LYS A 267 -24.05 31.25 -23.37
CA LYS A 267 -24.77 30.45 -24.39
C LYS A 267 -24.60 30.99 -25.83
N SER A 268 -23.81 32.05 -26.06
CA SER A 268 -23.83 32.77 -27.35
C SER A 268 -22.52 32.79 -28.16
N LYS A 269 -21.51 31.95 -27.86
CA LYS A 269 -20.25 31.90 -28.66
C LYS A 269 -19.87 30.53 -29.24
N PHE A 270 -20.83 29.62 -29.40
CA PHE A 270 -20.74 28.63 -30.49
C PHE A 270 -21.41 29.23 -31.74
N ARG A 271 -20.63 29.90 -32.59
CA ARG A 271 -21.05 30.18 -33.98
C ARG A 271 -20.83 28.89 -34.78
N THR A 272 -21.88 28.09 -34.88
CA THR A 272 -22.01 27.11 -35.96
C THR A 272 -21.99 27.88 -37.29
N ARG A 273 -21.08 27.53 -38.19
CA ARG A 273 -21.24 27.90 -39.60
C ARG A 273 -22.51 27.20 -40.09
N LYS A 274 -23.53 27.99 -40.44
CA LYS A 274 -24.65 27.51 -41.25
C LYS A 274 -24.09 27.04 -42.60
N GLN A 275 -23.97 25.74 -42.80
CA GLN A 275 -24.09 25.17 -44.14
C GLN A 275 -25.58 24.98 -44.41
N SER A 276 -26.03 25.61 -45.48
CA SER A 276 -27.37 25.53 -46.03
C SER A 276 -27.74 24.08 -46.36
N LEU A 277 -28.94 23.69 -45.96
CA LEU A 277 -29.65 22.51 -46.47
C LEU A 277 -29.57 22.46 -48.00
N PRO A 278 -29.14 21.36 -48.62
CA PRO A 278 -29.48 21.09 -50.00
C PRO A 278 -30.98 20.81 -50.07
N LYS A 279 -31.65 21.55 -50.94
CA LYS A 279 -33.04 21.32 -51.37
C LYS A 279 -33.20 19.88 -51.85
N THR A 280 -34.39 19.34 -51.61
CA THR A 280 -35.01 18.26 -52.36
C THR A 280 -34.73 18.43 -53.86
N ILE A 281 -34.04 17.46 -54.46
CA ILE A 281 -34.05 17.23 -55.90
C ILE A 281 -34.69 15.85 -56.08
N ASN A 282 -35.91 15.85 -56.60
CA ASN A 282 -36.52 14.69 -57.21
C ASN A 282 -35.82 14.44 -58.55
N HIS A 283 -35.26 13.25 -58.72
CA HIS A 283 -34.99 12.55 -59.99
C HIS A 283 -34.85 11.07 -59.57
N SER A 284 -35.80 10.16 -59.77
CA SER A 284 -36.19 9.56 -61.07
C SER A 284 -35.08 9.74 -62.10
N ASP A 285 -34.07 8.86 -62.05
CA ASP A 285 -33.38 8.24 -63.20
C ASP A 285 -31.99 7.66 -62.80
N ASN A 286 -31.95 6.32 -62.67
CA ASN A 286 -30.81 5.39 -62.87
C ASN A 286 -29.59 5.36 -61.90
N PRO A 287 -28.83 4.23 -61.82
CA PRO A 287 -29.22 2.81 -61.89
C PRO A 287 -28.64 1.96 -60.71
N GLN A 288 -29.40 0.92 -60.34
CA GLN A 288 -29.03 -0.35 -59.71
C GLN A 288 -27.82 -0.47 -58.74
N ASP A 289 -28.16 -0.90 -57.51
CA ASP A 289 -27.48 -1.92 -56.68
C ASP A 289 -25.97 -2.12 -56.83
N VAL A 290 -25.22 -1.65 -55.83
CA VAL A 290 -24.09 -2.42 -55.31
C VAL A 290 -24.28 -2.54 -53.80
N GLY A 291 -25.03 -3.57 -53.40
CA GLY A 291 -25.21 -3.94 -52.01
C GLY A 291 -23.86 -4.33 -51.38
N ILE A 292 -23.40 -3.55 -50.40
CA ILE A 292 -22.46 -4.06 -49.42
C ILE A 292 -23.30 -4.95 -48.49
N HIS A 293 -23.38 -6.23 -48.83
CA HIS A 293 -23.76 -7.27 -47.90
C HIS A 293 -22.74 -7.27 -46.75
N ILE A 294 -23.08 -6.59 -45.65
CA ILE A 294 -22.62 -7.04 -44.35
C ILE A 294 -23.30 -8.39 -44.19
N GLN A 295 -22.53 -9.48 -44.34
CA GLN A 295 -23.02 -10.79 -43.97
C GLN A 295 -23.48 -10.69 -42.51
N PRO A 296 -24.73 -11.07 -42.17
CA PRO A 296 -25.07 -11.29 -40.78
C PRO A 296 -24.07 -12.32 -40.24
N GLU A 297 -23.46 -12.04 -39.09
CA GLU A 297 -22.72 -13.07 -38.36
C GLU A 297 -23.62 -14.30 -38.22
N PRO A 298 -23.08 -15.52 -38.39
CA PRO A 298 -23.89 -16.73 -38.38
C PRO A 298 -24.73 -16.77 -37.09
N GLU A 299 -26.06 -16.90 -37.23
CA GLU A 299 -27.00 -16.92 -36.10
C GLU A 299 -26.71 -18.07 -35.10
N ASP A 300 -25.85 -19.02 -35.47
CA ASP A 300 -25.44 -20.18 -34.68
C ASP A 300 -24.48 -19.86 -33.50
N ASP A 301 -23.88 -18.66 -33.43
CA ASP A 301 -22.88 -18.29 -32.40
C ASP A 301 -23.41 -17.43 -31.23
N ILE A 302 -24.69 -17.05 -31.26
CA ILE A 302 -25.32 -16.21 -30.23
C ILE A 302 -26.32 -17.03 -29.41
N LEU A 303 -26.08 -17.15 -28.11
CA LEU A 303 -27.02 -17.81 -27.20
C LEU A 303 -28.25 -16.92 -27.00
N VAL A 304 -29.42 -17.39 -27.43
CA VAL A 304 -30.74 -16.79 -27.15
C VAL A 304 -31.33 -17.50 -25.94
N VAL A 305 -31.52 -16.80 -24.83
CA VAL A 305 -31.80 -17.46 -23.54
C VAL A 305 -32.92 -16.77 -22.79
N SER A 306 -33.88 -17.55 -22.31
CA SER A 306 -34.97 -17.11 -21.42
C SER A 306 -35.06 -18.03 -20.20
N GLY A 307 -35.14 -17.47 -18.99
CA GLY A 307 -35.39 -18.24 -17.77
C GLY A 307 -34.19 -19.04 -17.26
N ALA A 308 -34.43 -20.27 -16.79
CA ALA A 308 -33.50 -21.09 -16.00
C ALA A 308 -32.12 -21.39 -16.64
N ASP A 309 -31.96 -21.15 -17.94
CA ASP A 309 -30.72 -21.37 -18.69
C ASP A 309 -29.75 -20.16 -18.67
N LEU A 310 -30.13 -19.02 -18.06
CA LEU A 310 -29.32 -17.79 -18.07
C LEU A 310 -27.95 -17.97 -17.40
N LYS A 311 -27.89 -18.62 -16.24
CA LYS A 311 -26.61 -18.81 -15.52
C LYS A 311 -25.64 -19.67 -16.32
N THR A 312 -26.14 -20.74 -16.93
CA THR A 312 -25.37 -21.60 -17.83
C THR A 312 -24.84 -20.84 -19.03
N ALA A 313 -25.63 -19.92 -19.60
CA ALA A 313 -25.20 -19.08 -20.70
C ALA A 313 -24.11 -18.07 -20.28
N PHE A 314 -24.25 -17.43 -19.12
CA PHE A 314 -23.23 -16.51 -18.60
C PHE A 314 -21.87 -17.21 -18.37
N LEU A 315 -21.89 -18.49 -17.99
CA LEU A 315 -20.69 -19.33 -17.85
C LEU A 315 -20.01 -19.66 -19.20
N GLN A 316 -20.69 -19.53 -20.34
CA GLN A 316 -20.09 -19.72 -21.67
C GLN A 316 -19.33 -18.46 -22.11
N LEU A 317 -18.19 -18.21 -21.45
CA LEU A 317 -17.35 -17.00 -21.56
C LEU A 317 -16.88 -16.64 -22.98
N ASN A 318 -16.87 -17.62 -23.88
CA ASN A 318 -16.46 -17.46 -25.27
C ASN A 318 -17.62 -17.20 -26.25
N LYS A 319 -18.88 -17.22 -25.81
CA LYS A 319 -20.05 -17.00 -26.68
C LYS A 319 -20.76 -15.69 -26.39
N ALA A 320 -21.31 -15.07 -27.42
CA ALA A 320 -22.19 -13.92 -27.24
C ALA A 320 -23.54 -14.36 -26.64
N ILE A 321 -24.20 -13.48 -25.89
CA ILE A 321 -25.51 -13.74 -25.28
C ILE A 321 -26.47 -12.63 -25.69
N ARG A 322 -27.63 -12.99 -26.24
CA ARG A 322 -28.70 -12.05 -26.55
C ARG A 322 -29.66 -11.96 -25.36
N LEU A 323 -29.67 -10.80 -24.70
CA LEU A 323 -30.53 -10.48 -23.57
C LEU A 323 -31.80 -9.74 -24.04
N PRO A 324 -32.99 -10.07 -23.50
CA PRO A 324 -34.20 -9.32 -23.79
C PRO A 324 -34.16 -7.92 -23.14
N THR A 325 -34.84 -6.97 -23.77
CA THR A 325 -35.04 -5.63 -23.23
C THR A 325 -36.49 -5.40 -22.78
N VAL A 326 -36.70 -4.44 -21.89
CA VAL A 326 -38.02 -4.04 -21.42
C VAL A 326 -38.93 -3.57 -22.58
N PRO A 327 -40.25 -3.82 -22.52
CA PRO A 327 -41.20 -3.32 -23.51
C PRO A 327 -41.10 -1.80 -23.70
N GLY A 328 -41.02 -1.34 -24.96
CA GLY A 328 -40.90 0.08 -25.30
C GLY A 328 -39.46 0.59 -25.45
N SER A 329 -38.44 -0.27 -25.31
CA SER A 329 -37.07 0.08 -25.71
C SER A 329 -36.94 0.21 -27.24
N ARG A 330 -35.92 0.95 -27.70
CA ARG A 330 -35.62 1.16 -29.13
C ARG A 330 -35.13 -0.11 -29.84
N SER A 331 -34.58 -1.05 -29.09
CA SER A 331 -34.16 -2.37 -29.56
C SER A 331 -34.91 -3.40 -28.74
N ASN A 332 -35.22 -4.57 -29.32
CA ASN A 332 -35.89 -5.68 -28.60
C ASN A 332 -34.89 -6.56 -27.82
N SER A 333 -33.59 -6.32 -27.99
CA SER A 333 -32.53 -7.07 -27.30
C SER A 333 -31.22 -6.29 -27.17
N ARG A 334 -30.38 -6.70 -26.22
CA ARG A 334 -28.96 -6.33 -26.10
C ARG A 334 -28.08 -7.55 -26.32
N VAL A 335 -26.91 -7.36 -26.91
CA VAL A 335 -25.91 -8.43 -27.04
C VAL A 335 -24.82 -8.19 -25.99
N LEU A 336 -24.56 -9.21 -25.17
CA LEU A 336 -23.34 -9.31 -24.37
C LEU A 336 -22.28 -10.00 -25.22
N GLU A 337 -21.14 -9.36 -25.35
CA GLU A 337 -20.02 -9.91 -26.12
C GLU A 337 -19.31 -11.04 -25.35
N PRO A 338 -18.59 -11.93 -26.04
CA PRO A 338 -17.61 -12.82 -25.43
C PRO A 338 -16.66 -12.06 -24.50
N VAL A 339 -16.45 -12.58 -23.29
CA VAL A 339 -15.46 -12.04 -22.34
C VAL A 339 -14.57 -13.19 -21.91
N THR A 340 -13.39 -13.24 -22.52
CA THR A 340 -12.37 -14.27 -22.29
C THR A 340 -11.20 -13.67 -21.51
N MET A 341 -10.23 -14.50 -21.12
CA MET A 341 -9.03 -14.02 -20.43
C MET A 341 -8.22 -13.02 -21.26
N MET A 342 -8.40 -12.99 -22.60
CA MET A 342 -7.79 -12.00 -23.49
C MET A 342 -8.36 -10.58 -23.29
N ASN A 343 -9.55 -10.47 -22.71
CA ASN A 343 -10.16 -9.20 -22.36
C ASN A 343 -9.69 -8.67 -20.98
N LEU A 344 -8.92 -9.47 -20.24
CA LEU A 344 -8.31 -9.07 -18.97
C LEU A 344 -6.87 -8.58 -19.20
N GLY A 345 -6.45 -7.59 -18.42
CA GLY A 345 -5.06 -7.17 -18.35
C GLY A 345 -4.49 -6.60 -19.67
N ASP A 346 -3.21 -6.84 -19.90
CA ASP A 346 -2.45 -6.34 -21.06
C ASP A 346 -1.93 -7.51 -21.91
N GLU A 347 -2.34 -7.58 -23.17
CA GLU A 347 -1.88 -8.61 -24.11
C GLU A 347 -0.35 -8.63 -24.33
N ASN A 348 0.34 -7.52 -24.10
CA ASN A 348 1.79 -7.46 -24.23
C ASN A 348 2.49 -8.20 -23.08
N PHE A 349 1.85 -8.36 -21.93
CA PHE A 349 2.36 -9.27 -20.88
C PHE A 349 2.36 -10.71 -21.39
N MET A 350 1.22 -11.14 -21.95
CA MET A 350 1.05 -12.49 -22.49
C MET A 350 2.05 -12.79 -23.61
N LYS A 351 2.21 -11.86 -24.57
CA LYS A 351 3.21 -11.95 -25.65
C LYS A 351 4.65 -11.96 -25.12
N CYS A 352 4.96 -11.12 -24.12
CA CYS A 352 6.31 -11.01 -23.56
C CYS A 352 6.79 -12.31 -22.90
N TYR A 353 5.89 -13.01 -22.21
CA TYR A 353 6.22 -14.21 -21.44
C TYR A 353 5.77 -15.53 -22.10
N GLY A 354 5.12 -15.47 -23.25
CA GLY A 354 4.59 -16.66 -23.94
C GLY A 354 3.50 -17.37 -23.13
N VAL A 355 2.64 -16.61 -22.46
CA VAL A 355 1.57 -17.14 -21.61
C VAL A 355 0.18 -16.86 -22.17
N SER A 356 -0.80 -17.67 -21.78
CA SER A 356 -2.19 -17.61 -22.23
C SER A 356 -3.11 -16.76 -21.36
N ALA A 357 -2.60 -16.26 -20.22
CA ALA A 357 -3.38 -15.47 -19.27
C ALA A 357 -2.55 -14.36 -18.61
N PRO A 358 -3.17 -13.23 -18.24
CA PRO A 358 -2.52 -12.11 -17.55
C PRO A 358 -2.38 -12.39 -16.03
N LEU A 359 -1.75 -13.51 -15.69
CA LEU A 359 -1.55 -13.96 -14.32
C LEU A 359 -0.23 -14.72 -14.19
N TYR A 360 0.42 -14.60 -13.03
CA TYR A 360 1.43 -15.57 -12.61
C TYR A 360 1.30 -15.98 -11.15
N SER A 361 1.76 -17.20 -10.83
CA SER A 361 1.96 -17.62 -9.44
C SER A 361 3.25 -17.00 -8.92
N GLY A 362 3.14 -16.10 -7.95
CA GLY A 362 4.28 -15.46 -7.29
C GLY A 362 5.14 -16.46 -6.53
N ALA A 363 6.42 -16.13 -6.38
CA ALA A 363 7.34 -16.95 -5.62
C ALA A 363 6.93 -17.02 -4.15
N MET A 364 7.05 -18.23 -3.61
CA MET A 364 6.92 -18.52 -2.19
C MET A 364 8.23 -19.17 -1.75
N ALA A 365 8.96 -18.50 -0.86
CA ALA A 365 10.35 -18.81 -0.50
C ALA A 365 10.54 -20.24 0.03
N LYS A 366 11.80 -20.67 0.15
CA LYS A 366 12.17 -21.99 0.67
C LYS A 366 11.56 -23.16 -0.10
N GLY A 367 11.34 -22.98 -1.41
CA GLY A 367 10.81 -24.01 -2.30
C GLY A 367 9.31 -24.29 -2.15
N ILE A 368 8.55 -23.44 -1.44
CA ILE A 368 7.09 -23.58 -1.34
C ILE A 368 6.46 -23.43 -2.73
N ALA A 369 6.91 -22.45 -3.52
CA ALA A 369 6.71 -22.46 -4.97
C ALA A 369 7.71 -23.45 -5.57
N SER A 370 7.33 -24.73 -5.56
CA SER A 370 8.17 -25.87 -5.92
C SER A 370 8.41 -25.96 -7.43
N ALA A 371 9.32 -26.86 -7.84
CA ALA A 371 9.46 -27.23 -9.23
C ALA A 371 8.15 -27.80 -9.81
N ASP A 372 7.46 -28.68 -9.08
CA ASP A 372 6.18 -29.27 -9.52
C ASP A 372 5.09 -28.21 -9.75
N LEU A 373 5.03 -27.18 -8.91
CA LEU A 373 4.09 -26.07 -9.05
C LEU A 373 4.39 -25.28 -10.33
N VAL A 374 5.65 -24.94 -10.55
CA VAL A 374 6.09 -24.19 -11.74
C VAL A 374 5.87 -25.01 -13.01
N ILE A 375 6.19 -26.31 -12.99
CA ILE A 375 5.96 -27.24 -14.10
C ILE A 375 4.46 -27.31 -14.43
N ALA A 376 3.61 -27.49 -13.41
CA ALA A 376 2.16 -27.57 -13.61
C ALA A 376 1.59 -26.29 -14.25
N MET A 377 2.05 -25.11 -13.81
CA MET A 377 1.67 -23.83 -14.41
C MET A 377 2.16 -23.72 -15.85
N GLY A 378 3.45 -23.98 -16.09
CA GLY A 378 4.07 -23.79 -17.40
C GLY A 378 3.53 -24.74 -18.48
N GLN A 379 3.23 -25.99 -18.13
CA GLN A 379 2.60 -26.95 -19.05
C GLN A 379 1.22 -26.50 -19.56
N ARG A 380 0.58 -25.57 -18.84
CA ARG A 380 -0.72 -24.99 -19.21
C ARG A 380 -0.59 -23.57 -19.76
N GLY A 381 0.63 -23.14 -20.10
CA GLY A 381 0.91 -21.81 -20.62
C GLY A 381 0.72 -20.70 -19.60
N LEU A 382 0.82 -20.99 -18.30
CA LEU A 382 0.75 -20.01 -17.22
C LEU A 382 2.15 -19.79 -16.63
N LEU A 383 2.46 -18.57 -16.21
CA LEU A 383 3.76 -18.29 -15.58
C LEU A 383 3.74 -18.69 -14.10
N GLY A 384 4.77 -19.41 -13.67
CA GLY A 384 5.05 -19.70 -12.25
C GLY A 384 6.47 -19.29 -11.91
N SER A 385 6.65 -18.64 -10.75
CA SER A 385 7.96 -18.22 -10.25
C SER A 385 8.49 -19.18 -9.18
N PHE A 386 9.60 -19.86 -9.47
CA PHE A 386 10.22 -20.81 -8.53
C PHE A 386 10.72 -20.11 -7.27
N GLY A 387 10.39 -20.67 -6.11
CA GLY A 387 10.67 -20.15 -4.77
C GLY A 387 12.13 -20.32 -4.31
N ALA A 388 13.08 -19.79 -5.07
CA ALA A 388 14.52 -19.92 -4.80
C ALA A 388 14.98 -19.20 -3.52
N GLY A 389 14.22 -18.23 -3.02
CA GLY A 389 14.58 -17.42 -1.86
C GLY A 389 14.95 -18.26 -0.63
N GLY A 390 16.19 -18.11 -0.17
CA GLY A 390 16.73 -18.79 1.00
C GLY A 390 17.04 -20.28 0.82
N LEU A 391 17.03 -20.81 -0.41
CA LEU A 391 17.52 -22.16 -0.71
C LEU A 391 19.03 -22.15 -1.02
N PRO A 392 19.77 -23.22 -0.70
CA PRO A 392 21.14 -23.39 -1.16
C PRO A 392 21.22 -23.51 -2.70
N ILE A 393 22.31 -23.01 -3.29
CA ILE A 393 22.51 -23.00 -4.76
C ILE A 393 22.35 -24.38 -5.40
N HIS A 394 22.86 -25.44 -4.78
CA HIS A 394 22.71 -26.81 -5.32
C HIS A 394 21.25 -27.30 -5.35
N VAL A 395 20.40 -26.82 -4.43
CA VAL A 395 18.96 -27.13 -4.44
C VAL A 395 18.25 -26.37 -5.55
N ILE A 396 18.63 -25.10 -5.76
CA ILE A 396 18.14 -24.29 -6.88
C ILE A 396 18.52 -24.97 -8.20
N GLU A 397 19.78 -25.41 -8.36
CA GLU A 397 20.24 -26.09 -9.57
C GLU A 397 19.48 -27.41 -9.82
N LYS A 398 19.21 -28.21 -8.78
CA LYS A 398 18.39 -29.42 -8.92
C LYS A 398 16.97 -29.10 -9.39
N ALA A 399 16.34 -28.07 -8.82
CA ALA A 399 15.00 -27.64 -9.23
C ALA A 399 14.99 -27.11 -10.67
N LEU A 400 16.03 -26.37 -11.08
CA LEU A 400 16.16 -25.89 -12.45
C LEU A 400 16.30 -27.04 -13.45
N ASN A 401 17.06 -28.09 -13.14
CA ASN A 401 17.10 -29.29 -13.98
C ASN A 401 15.69 -29.85 -14.20
N GLN A 402 14.94 -30.09 -13.12
CA GLN A 402 13.57 -30.61 -13.20
C GLN A 402 12.64 -29.72 -14.03
N ILE A 403 12.71 -28.40 -13.82
CA ILE A 403 11.86 -27.44 -14.54
C ILE A 403 12.24 -27.41 -16.03
N GLN A 404 13.52 -27.31 -16.36
CA GLN A 404 13.99 -27.18 -17.75
C GLN A 404 13.89 -28.49 -18.55
N ASP A 405 13.95 -29.65 -17.88
CA ASP A 405 13.71 -30.95 -18.52
C ASP A 405 12.28 -31.05 -19.07
N VAL A 406 11.30 -30.46 -18.37
CA VAL A 406 9.88 -30.46 -18.77
C VAL A 406 9.49 -29.23 -19.58
N LEU A 407 10.09 -28.07 -19.29
CA LEU A 407 9.80 -26.77 -19.88
C LEU A 407 11.07 -26.16 -20.51
N PRO A 408 11.67 -26.79 -21.54
CA PRO A 408 12.95 -26.34 -22.12
C PRO A 408 12.87 -24.92 -22.71
N ASN A 409 11.68 -24.52 -23.15
CA ASN A 409 11.40 -23.18 -23.70
C ASN A 409 10.53 -22.31 -22.78
N GLY A 410 10.31 -22.73 -21.52
CA GLY A 410 9.37 -22.08 -20.62
C GLY A 410 7.88 -22.40 -20.93
N PRO A 411 6.95 -21.58 -20.41
CA PRO A 411 7.18 -20.40 -19.56
C PRO A 411 7.47 -20.79 -18.11
N PHE A 412 8.52 -20.21 -17.51
CA PHE A 412 8.75 -20.21 -16.07
C PHE A 412 9.59 -18.99 -15.67
N ALA A 413 9.49 -18.60 -14.40
CA ALA A 413 10.35 -17.60 -13.79
C ALA A 413 11.06 -18.18 -12.57
N VAL A 414 12.10 -17.50 -12.11
CA VAL A 414 12.81 -17.84 -10.87
C VAL A 414 12.91 -16.61 -9.99
N ASN A 415 12.65 -16.77 -8.69
CA ASN A 415 12.81 -15.69 -7.75
C ASN A 415 14.28 -15.31 -7.57
N LEU A 416 14.59 -14.04 -7.80
CA LEU A 416 15.86 -13.44 -7.39
C LEU A 416 15.56 -12.55 -6.18
N ILE A 417 15.92 -13.01 -4.99
CA ILE A 417 15.71 -12.27 -3.75
C ILE A 417 16.95 -11.47 -3.37
N HIS A 418 16.77 -10.21 -3.04
CA HIS A 418 17.87 -9.38 -2.54
C HIS A 418 18.32 -9.85 -1.15
N SER A 419 19.63 -10.02 -0.97
CA SER A 419 20.24 -10.48 0.28
C SER A 419 21.27 -9.46 0.80
N PRO A 420 20.85 -8.35 1.44
CA PRO A 420 21.72 -7.22 1.77
C PRO A 420 22.87 -7.57 2.72
N PHE A 421 22.70 -8.60 3.55
CA PHE A 421 23.72 -9.04 4.51
C PHE A 421 24.59 -10.19 4.00
N ASP A 422 24.31 -10.71 2.80
CA ASP A 422 25.09 -11.77 2.16
C ASP A 422 25.04 -11.64 0.62
N PRO A 423 25.83 -10.70 0.06
CA PRO A 423 25.86 -10.45 -1.39
C PRO A 423 26.26 -11.66 -2.23
N ASN A 424 26.99 -12.63 -1.65
CA ASN A 424 27.42 -13.83 -2.34
C ASN A 424 26.25 -14.75 -2.71
N LEU A 425 25.15 -14.73 -1.95
CA LEU A 425 23.94 -15.49 -2.27
C LEU A 425 23.28 -14.96 -3.54
N GLU A 426 23.17 -13.63 -3.66
CA GLU A 426 22.60 -12.99 -4.84
C GLU A 426 23.49 -13.23 -6.07
N LYS A 427 24.80 -13.00 -5.93
CA LYS A 427 25.79 -13.29 -6.98
C LYS A 427 25.73 -14.74 -7.44
N GLY A 428 25.79 -15.69 -6.51
CA GLY A 428 25.77 -17.12 -6.83
C GLY A 428 24.47 -17.55 -7.52
N CYS A 429 23.34 -16.95 -7.14
CA CYS A 429 22.07 -17.15 -7.85
C CYS A 429 22.17 -16.61 -9.28
N VAL A 430 22.59 -15.35 -9.48
CA VAL A 430 22.71 -14.77 -10.83
C VAL A 430 23.72 -15.51 -11.70
N ASP A 431 24.86 -15.96 -11.15
CA ASP A 431 25.83 -16.82 -11.84
C ASP A 431 25.14 -18.10 -12.37
N LEU A 432 24.36 -18.79 -11.52
CA LEU A 432 23.63 -20.00 -11.90
C LEU A 432 22.55 -19.71 -12.95
N LEU A 433 21.76 -18.65 -12.78
CA LEU A 433 20.67 -18.31 -13.69
C LEU A 433 21.19 -17.97 -15.10
N LEU A 434 22.28 -17.21 -15.20
CA LEU A 434 22.93 -16.92 -16.48
C LEU A 434 23.53 -18.19 -17.10
N LYS A 435 24.23 -19.02 -16.31
CA LYS A 435 24.80 -20.30 -16.78
C LYS A 435 23.73 -21.24 -17.34
N ARG A 436 22.53 -21.22 -16.77
CA ARG A 436 21.40 -22.09 -17.15
C ARG A 436 20.45 -21.47 -18.17
N ASP A 437 20.78 -20.31 -18.73
CA ASP A 437 19.90 -19.55 -19.65
C ASP A 437 18.48 -19.31 -19.09
N VAL A 438 18.34 -19.05 -17.79
CA VAL A 438 17.05 -18.68 -17.21
C VAL A 438 16.70 -17.28 -17.67
N ARG A 439 15.57 -17.15 -18.39
CA ARG A 439 15.21 -15.92 -19.12
C ARG A 439 14.27 -14.98 -18.36
N VAL A 440 13.65 -15.42 -17.27
CA VAL A 440 12.71 -14.60 -16.51
C VAL A 440 13.01 -14.70 -15.03
N VAL A 441 13.17 -13.55 -14.37
CA VAL A 441 13.26 -13.47 -12.91
C VAL A 441 12.17 -12.60 -12.30
N GLU A 442 11.66 -13.06 -11.17
CA GLU A 442 10.89 -12.22 -10.24
C GLU A 442 11.87 -11.62 -9.23
N ALA A 443 12.22 -10.35 -9.38
CA ALA A 443 13.12 -9.64 -8.49
C ALA A 443 12.34 -9.11 -7.27
N SER A 444 12.63 -9.62 -6.07
CA SER A 444 11.90 -9.28 -4.83
C SER A 444 12.82 -8.82 -3.71
N ALA A 445 12.26 -8.06 -2.76
CA ALA A 445 12.95 -7.51 -1.59
C ALA A 445 14.11 -6.53 -1.88
N PHE A 446 14.28 -6.10 -3.13
CA PHE A 446 15.29 -5.10 -3.49
C PHE A 446 14.98 -3.74 -2.84
N MET A 447 15.93 -3.21 -2.08
CA MET A 447 15.89 -1.85 -1.54
C MET A 447 16.64 -0.85 -2.42
N GLN A 448 17.53 -1.36 -3.27
CA GLN A 448 18.33 -0.64 -4.24
C GLN A 448 18.72 -1.60 -5.37
N LEU A 449 19.10 -1.09 -6.54
CA LEU A 449 19.73 -1.91 -7.57
C LEU A 449 21.14 -2.31 -7.14
N THR A 450 21.47 -3.57 -7.39
CA THR A 450 22.76 -4.19 -7.07
C THR A 450 23.56 -4.43 -8.35
N TYR A 451 24.83 -4.78 -8.17
CA TYR A 451 25.69 -5.23 -9.27
C TYR A 451 25.06 -6.39 -10.06
N ASP A 452 24.61 -7.43 -9.34
CA ASP A 452 24.21 -8.69 -9.94
C ASP A 452 22.85 -8.63 -10.66
N VAL A 453 21.86 -7.90 -10.12
CA VAL A 453 20.57 -7.72 -10.84
C VAL A 453 20.75 -6.88 -12.11
N VAL A 454 21.65 -5.89 -12.08
CA VAL A 454 22.01 -5.12 -13.28
C VAL A 454 22.75 -6.00 -14.28
N ARG A 455 23.71 -6.83 -13.82
CA ARG A 455 24.40 -7.79 -14.69
C ARG A 455 23.41 -8.74 -15.37
N TYR A 456 22.47 -9.31 -14.62
CA TYR A 456 21.46 -10.21 -15.16
C TYR A 456 20.65 -9.56 -16.30
N ARG A 457 20.16 -8.33 -16.09
CA ARG A 457 19.41 -7.58 -17.10
C ARG A 457 20.25 -7.32 -18.34
N VAL A 458 21.44 -6.76 -18.15
CA VAL A 458 22.28 -6.23 -19.23
C VAL A 458 22.94 -7.35 -20.06
N ALA A 459 23.30 -8.47 -19.43
CA ALA A 459 23.82 -9.64 -20.12
C ALA A 459 22.84 -10.23 -21.16
N GLY A 460 21.54 -9.98 -20.99
CA GLY A 460 20.50 -10.41 -21.92
C GLY A 460 20.24 -9.45 -23.09
N LEU A 461 20.95 -8.33 -23.20
CA LEU A 461 20.76 -7.36 -24.29
C LEU A 461 21.57 -7.74 -25.52
N PHE A 462 20.93 -7.66 -26.69
CA PHE A 462 21.55 -7.93 -27.99
C PHE A 462 20.95 -7.05 -29.09
N LYS A 463 21.69 -6.83 -30.18
CA LYS A 463 21.14 -6.18 -31.39
C LYS A 463 20.31 -7.16 -32.18
N ILE A 464 19.10 -6.77 -32.57
CA ILE A 464 18.21 -7.61 -33.42
C ILE A 464 18.84 -7.77 -34.81
N ASP A 465 19.31 -6.66 -35.40
CA ASP A 465 20.14 -6.62 -36.60
C ASP A 465 21.55 -6.15 -36.23
N ALA A 466 22.52 -7.05 -36.42
CA ALA A 466 23.92 -6.82 -36.08
C ALA A 466 24.58 -5.70 -36.92
N SER A 467 24.05 -5.44 -38.13
CA SER A 467 24.57 -4.45 -39.07
C SER A 467 24.06 -3.03 -38.80
N ALA A 468 22.96 -2.89 -38.07
CA ALA A 468 22.37 -1.60 -37.73
C ALA A 468 22.96 -1.01 -36.43
N GLY A 469 22.87 0.32 -36.32
CA GLY A 469 23.27 1.04 -35.10
C GLY A 469 22.38 0.71 -33.89
N ILE A 470 22.83 1.11 -32.71
CA ILE A 470 22.08 0.94 -31.46
C ILE A 470 20.98 2.02 -31.38
N ASN A 471 19.73 1.57 -31.34
CA ASN A 471 18.55 2.40 -31.06
C ASN A 471 17.47 1.55 -30.41
N ASP A 472 16.44 2.19 -29.87
CA ASP A 472 15.32 1.57 -29.15
C ASP A 472 14.57 0.48 -29.94
N LYS A 473 14.56 0.53 -31.27
CA LYS A 473 13.89 -0.46 -32.14
C LYS A 473 14.77 -1.66 -32.50
N ASN A 474 16.08 -1.55 -32.30
CA ASN A 474 17.05 -2.60 -32.65
C ASN A 474 17.59 -3.34 -31.42
N ILE A 475 16.95 -3.22 -30.26
CA ILE A 475 17.40 -3.88 -29.01
C ILE A 475 16.48 -5.05 -28.67
N GLY A 476 17.05 -6.24 -28.68
CA GLY A 476 16.46 -7.44 -28.10
C GLY A 476 16.78 -7.55 -26.61
N MET A 477 15.79 -7.96 -25.82
CA MET A 477 15.91 -8.15 -24.37
C MET A 477 15.59 -9.60 -24.04
N LYS A 478 16.60 -10.46 -23.97
CA LYS A 478 16.44 -11.90 -23.69
C LYS A 478 16.09 -12.15 -22.21
N ASN A 479 16.79 -11.48 -21.31
CA ASN A 479 16.60 -11.62 -19.87
C ASN A 479 15.55 -10.61 -19.38
N LYS A 480 14.43 -11.14 -18.88
CA LYS A 480 13.26 -10.39 -18.42
C LYS A 480 13.27 -10.26 -16.91
N ILE A 481 12.84 -9.10 -16.43
CA ILE A 481 12.68 -8.85 -14.98
C ILE A 481 11.25 -8.41 -14.70
N ILE A 482 10.60 -9.14 -13.78
CA ILE A 482 9.37 -8.73 -13.10
C ILE A 482 9.78 -8.25 -11.71
N ALA A 483 9.76 -6.93 -11.49
CA ALA A 483 10.16 -6.33 -10.22
C ALA A 483 8.99 -6.26 -9.24
N LYS A 484 9.04 -6.97 -8.13
CA LYS A 484 7.99 -6.95 -7.10
C LYS A 484 8.32 -5.94 -6.01
N ILE A 485 7.46 -4.94 -5.87
CA ILE A 485 7.69 -3.74 -5.04
C ILE A 485 6.45 -3.38 -4.23
N SER A 486 6.65 -2.64 -3.14
CA SER A 486 5.57 -2.08 -2.32
C SER A 486 5.59 -0.54 -2.26
N ARG A 487 6.61 0.10 -2.84
CA ARG A 487 6.90 1.54 -2.68
C ARG A 487 7.27 2.22 -3.99
N THR A 488 6.96 3.50 -4.09
CA THR A 488 7.19 4.32 -5.29
C THR A 488 8.66 4.44 -5.67
N GLU A 489 9.54 4.62 -4.70
CA GLU A 489 10.98 4.78 -4.94
C GLU A 489 11.59 3.51 -5.52
N LEU A 490 11.08 2.35 -5.11
CA LEU A 490 11.48 1.04 -5.64
C LEU A 490 10.93 0.80 -7.05
N ALA A 491 9.71 1.26 -7.34
CA ALA A 491 9.20 1.21 -8.71
C ALA A 491 10.03 2.10 -9.65
N GLU A 492 10.39 3.30 -9.22
CA GLU A 492 11.18 4.24 -10.02
C GLU A 492 12.53 3.66 -10.45
N MET A 493 13.27 3.02 -9.53
CA MET A 493 14.58 2.46 -9.87
C MET A 493 14.51 1.33 -10.92
N PHE A 494 13.42 0.56 -10.97
CA PHE A 494 13.23 -0.50 -11.97
C PHE A 494 12.64 0.00 -13.29
N ILE A 495 11.91 1.11 -13.29
CA ILE A 495 11.39 1.73 -14.52
C ILE A 495 12.50 2.50 -15.25
N ARG A 496 13.43 3.10 -14.52
CA ARG A 496 14.58 3.80 -15.11
C ARG A 496 15.58 2.80 -15.75
N PRO A 497 16.44 3.28 -16.67
CA PRO A 497 17.55 2.49 -17.18
C PRO A 497 18.56 2.12 -16.08
N ALA A 498 19.46 1.18 -16.39
CA ALA A 498 20.53 0.79 -15.48
C ALA A 498 21.40 2.00 -15.09
N PRO A 499 21.72 2.20 -13.79
CA PRO A 499 22.58 3.31 -13.37
C PRO A 499 23.98 3.22 -13.97
N GLU A 500 24.47 4.33 -14.53
CA GLU A 500 25.79 4.43 -15.17
C GLU A 500 26.95 3.95 -14.26
N PHE A 501 26.83 4.17 -12.95
CA PHE A 501 27.79 3.68 -11.96
C PHE A 501 27.97 2.15 -12.02
N TRP A 502 26.87 1.40 -12.10
CA TRP A 502 26.92 -0.06 -12.20
C TRP A 502 27.39 -0.50 -13.59
N LEU A 503 26.92 0.15 -14.65
CA LEU A 503 27.33 -0.15 -16.02
C LEU A 503 28.83 -0.01 -16.23
N LYS A 504 29.43 1.08 -15.75
CA LYS A 504 30.90 1.29 -15.81
C LYS A 504 31.66 0.22 -15.05
N LYS A 505 31.17 -0.18 -13.87
CA LYS A 505 31.81 -1.22 -13.06
C LYS A 505 31.75 -2.58 -13.74
N LEU A 506 30.59 -2.94 -14.31
CA LEU A 506 30.40 -4.17 -15.07
C LEU A 506 31.30 -4.21 -16.31
N LEU A 507 31.37 -3.12 -17.06
CA LEU A 507 32.22 -3.01 -18.26
C LEU A 507 33.71 -3.13 -17.89
N ALA A 508 34.16 -2.45 -16.83
CA ALA A 508 35.54 -2.51 -16.36
C ALA A 508 35.96 -3.92 -15.91
N ASN A 509 35.01 -4.69 -15.37
CA ASN A 509 35.23 -6.07 -14.95
C ASN A 509 35.08 -7.09 -16.09
N GLY A 510 34.68 -6.66 -17.29
CA GLY A 510 34.45 -7.55 -18.44
C GLY A 510 33.16 -8.39 -18.34
N ASP A 511 32.25 -8.05 -17.41
CA ASP A 511 30.99 -8.77 -17.22
C ASP A 511 29.93 -8.41 -18.28
N ILE A 512 30.13 -7.29 -18.98
CA ILE A 512 29.29 -6.83 -20.11
C ILE A 512 30.18 -6.25 -21.21
N THR A 513 29.66 -6.21 -22.43
CA THR A 513 30.32 -5.57 -23.58
C THR A 513 30.01 -4.07 -23.67
N SER A 514 30.80 -3.32 -24.45
CA SER A 514 30.51 -1.91 -24.76
C SER A 514 29.17 -1.72 -25.48
N GLU A 515 28.77 -2.65 -26.34
CA GLU A 515 27.44 -2.60 -26.99
C GLU A 515 26.31 -2.78 -25.97
N GLN A 516 26.45 -3.74 -25.05
CA GLN A 516 25.49 -3.94 -23.96
C GLN A 516 25.40 -2.74 -23.02
N HIS A 517 26.54 -2.09 -22.74
CA HIS A 517 26.59 -0.84 -21.97
C HIS A 517 25.74 0.26 -22.60
N GLU A 518 25.87 0.48 -23.92
CA GLU A 518 25.09 1.51 -24.61
C GLU A 518 23.61 1.14 -24.75
N MET A 519 23.28 -0.13 -25.02
CA MET A 519 21.90 -0.60 -25.07
C MET A 519 21.18 -0.44 -23.72
N ALA A 520 21.87 -0.70 -22.61
CA ALA A 520 21.31 -0.65 -21.25
C ALA A 520 20.81 0.74 -20.84
N LYS A 521 21.32 1.81 -21.48
CA LYS A 521 20.88 3.20 -21.25
C LYS A 521 19.52 3.51 -21.88
N LEU A 522 19.08 2.71 -22.84
CA LEU A 522 17.89 2.96 -23.66
C LEU A 522 16.69 2.11 -23.25
N VAL A 523 16.87 1.15 -22.35
CA VAL A 523 15.83 0.21 -21.92
C VAL A 523 15.62 0.26 -20.41
N PRO A 524 14.40 0.00 -19.92
CA PRO A 524 14.14 -0.07 -18.49
C PRO A 524 14.85 -1.27 -17.84
N MET A 525 15.15 -1.15 -16.55
CA MET A 525 15.69 -2.24 -15.75
C MET A 525 14.74 -3.43 -15.63
N ALA A 526 13.42 -3.18 -15.61
CA ALA A 526 12.39 -4.23 -15.59
C ALA A 526 11.42 -4.08 -16.76
N ASP A 527 10.90 -5.21 -17.25
CA ASP A 527 9.84 -5.26 -18.26
C ASP A 527 8.47 -5.04 -17.59
N ASP A 528 8.34 -5.48 -16.33
CA ASP A 528 7.12 -5.44 -15.55
C ASP A 528 7.39 -5.06 -14.10
N VAL A 529 6.48 -4.30 -13.50
CA VAL A 529 6.47 -4.00 -12.07
C VAL A 529 5.22 -4.62 -11.45
N THR A 530 5.41 -5.48 -10.45
CA THR A 530 4.34 -6.01 -9.61
C THR A 530 4.20 -5.12 -8.38
N VAL A 531 3.05 -4.49 -8.19
CA VAL A 531 2.72 -3.76 -6.96
C VAL A 531 2.16 -4.75 -5.95
N GLU A 532 2.98 -5.10 -4.96
CA GLU A 532 2.62 -5.98 -3.85
C GLU A 532 2.03 -5.15 -2.69
N SER A 533 0.73 -5.35 -2.49
CA SER A 533 -0.04 -4.78 -1.39
C SER A 533 0.06 -5.65 -0.13
N ASP A 534 -0.96 -5.66 0.72
CA ASP A 534 -1.03 -6.62 1.83
C ASP A 534 -0.99 -8.08 1.35
N SER A 535 -0.01 -8.85 1.82
CA SER A 535 0.33 -10.19 1.32
C SER A 535 0.87 -11.09 2.41
N GLY A 536 0.83 -12.42 2.20
CA GLY A 536 1.47 -13.38 3.11
C GLY A 536 2.99 -13.32 3.02
N GLY A 537 3.69 -13.51 4.14
CA GLY A 537 5.14 -13.30 4.21
C GLY A 537 5.49 -11.83 4.40
N HIS A 538 6.63 -11.37 3.86
CA HIS A 538 7.03 -9.97 4.00
C HIS A 538 6.05 -9.03 3.33
N THR A 539 5.54 -8.06 4.08
CA THR A 539 4.60 -7.07 3.56
C THR A 539 4.65 -5.79 4.40
N ASP A 540 4.36 -4.65 3.73
CA ASP A 540 4.15 -3.36 4.37
C ASP A 540 2.65 -3.10 4.69
N ASN A 541 1.78 -4.12 4.51
CA ASN A 541 0.33 -4.07 4.72
C ASN A 541 -0.38 -2.91 3.98
N ARG A 542 0.08 -2.58 2.77
CA ARG A 542 -0.47 -1.47 2.00
C ARG A 542 -1.81 -1.89 1.36
N PRO A 543 -2.84 -1.02 1.35
CA PRO A 543 -4.07 -1.32 0.61
C PRO A 543 -3.84 -1.23 -0.90
N LEU A 544 -4.25 -2.27 -1.65
CA LEU A 544 -4.04 -2.34 -3.10
C LEU A 544 -4.59 -1.12 -3.84
N HIS A 545 -5.84 -0.75 -3.55
CA HIS A 545 -6.55 0.38 -4.17
C HIS A 545 -5.93 1.76 -3.87
N VAL A 546 -4.98 1.83 -2.94
CA VAL A 546 -4.22 3.05 -2.63
C VAL A 546 -2.87 3.04 -3.35
N VAL A 547 -2.07 1.98 -3.18
CA VAL A 547 -0.68 1.95 -3.68
C VAL A 547 -0.63 1.75 -5.20
N PHE A 548 -1.54 0.95 -5.77
CA PHE A 548 -1.50 0.60 -7.19
C PHE A 548 -1.68 1.83 -8.10
N PRO A 549 -2.71 2.70 -7.94
CA PRO A 549 -2.86 3.88 -8.78
C PRO A 549 -1.68 4.86 -8.69
N ILE A 550 -1.03 4.96 -7.51
CA ILE A 550 0.13 5.82 -7.31
C ILE A 550 1.32 5.32 -8.15
N VAL A 551 1.61 4.03 -8.12
CA VAL A 551 2.69 3.43 -8.94
C VAL A 551 2.36 3.52 -10.43
N LEU A 552 1.09 3.28 -10.81
CA LEU A 552 0.65 3.40 -12.20
C LEU A 552 0.88 4.84 -12.75
N ASN A 553 0.54 5.85 -11.95
CA ASN A 553 0.77 7.26 -12.29
C ASN A 553 2.26 7.61 -12.35
N LEU A 554 3.06 7.09 -11.43
CA LEU A 554 4.53 7.22 -11.46
C LEU A 554 5.10 6.63 -12.75
N ARG A 555 4.69 5.43 -13.15
CA ARG A 555 5.09 4.81 -14.43
C ARG A 555 4.76 5.71 -15.61
N ASN A 556 3.54 6.25 -15.67
CA ASN A 556 3.14 7.15 -16.76
C ASN A 556 4.00 8.42 -16.80
N LYS A 557 4.30 9.02 -15.63
CA LYS A 557 5.18 10.18 -15.52
C LYS A 557 6.59 9.87 -16.02
N LEU A 558 7.19 8.78 -15.56
CA LEU A 558 8.55 8.38 -15.93
C LEU A 558 8.68 8.05 -17.41
N HIS A 559 7.69 7.38 -18.02
CA HIS A 559 7.72 7.11 -19.46
C HIS A 559 7.68 8.38 -20.29
N LYS A 560 6.91 9.40 -19.86
CA LYS A 560 6.88 10.70 -20.53
C LYS A 560 8.22 11.44 -20.37
N GLU A 561 8.82 11.37 -19.18
CA GLU A 561 10.13 11.96 -18.88
C GLU A 561 11.25 11.33 -19.72
N LEU A 562 11.31 9.99 -19.73
CA LEU A 562 12.34 9.20 -20.40
C LEU A 562 12.07 9.00 -21.90
N ARG A 563 10.88 9.40 -22.38
CA ARG A 563 10.42 9.23 -23.77
C ARG A 563 10.46 7.77 -24.24
N TYR A 564 10.09 6.83 -23.36
CA TYR A 564 10.01 5.45 -23.79
C TYR A 564 8.94 5.25 -24.86
N PRO A 565 9.27 4.58 -25.97
CA PRO A 565 8.31 4.22 -27.00
C PRO A 565 7.32 3.16 -26.46
N PRO A 566 6.16 2.97 -27.12
CA PRO A 566 5.15 2.01 -26.67
C PRO A 566 5.67 0.58 -26.45
N HIS A 567 6.62 0.10 -27.25
CA HIS A 567 7.16 -1.27 -27.13
C HIS A 567 8.10 -1.46 -25.93
N LEU A 568 8.63 -0.37 -25.34
CA LEU A 568 9.41 -0.40 -24.09
C LEU A 568 8.55 -0.05 -22.88
N ARG A 569 7.21 -0.10 -23.01
CA ARG A 569 6.32 0.26 -21.92
C ARG A 569 6.40 -0.78 -20.80
N VAL A 570 7.06 -0.44 -19.68
CA VAL A 570 6.96 -1.17 -18.41
C VAL A 570 5.51 -1.29 -17.98
N ARG A 571 5.01 -2.51 -17.85
CA ARG A 571 3.62 -2.79 -17.40
C ARG A 571 3.56 -2.86 -15.89
N VAL A 572 2.37 -2.59 -15.32
CA VAL A 572 2.16 -2.56 -13.87
C VAL A 572 1.08 -3.58 -13.52
N GLY A 573 1.45 -4.61 -12.77
CA GLY A 573 0.54 -5.62 -12.25
C GLY A 573 0.26 -5.47 -10.76
N ALA A 574 -0.68 -6.26 -10.26
CA ALA A 574 -1.17 -6.21 -8.89
C ALA A 574 -0.97 -7.54 -8.15
N ALA A 575 -0.48 -7.48 -6.91
CA ALA A 575 -0.32 -8.62 -6.03
C ALA A 575 -0.80 -8.28 -4.61
N GLY A 576 -1.15 -9.30 -3.83
CA GLY A 576 -1.62 -9.14 -2.45
C GLY A 576 -3.14 -8.99 -2.35
N GLY A 577 -3.77 -9.74 -1.45
CA GLY A 577 -5.23 -9.75 -1.28
C GLY A 577 -6.05 -10.42 -2.40
N ILE A 578 -5.41 -10.92 -3.46
CA ILE A 578 -6.09 -11.55 -4.61
C ILE A 578 -6.26 -13.05 -4.35
N GLY A 579 -7.45 -13.43 -3.87
CA GLY A 579 -7.82 -14.82 -3.60
C GLY A 579 -9.18 -15.24 -4.17
N CYS A 580 -9.92 -14.35 -4.83
CA CYS A 580 -11.24 -14.66 -5.38
C CYS A 580 -11.50 -13.84 -6.67
N PRO A 581 -12.51 -14.22 -7.47
CA PRO A 581 -12.89 -13.50 -8.69
C PRO A 581 -13.10 -11.99 -8.51
N GLU A 582 -13.73 -11.56 -7.43
CA GLU A 582 -14.04 -10.16 -7.16
C GLU A 582 -12.77 -9.34 -6.96
N ALA A 583 -11.79 -9.89 -6.23
CA ALA A 583 -10.50 -9.25 -6.03
C ALA A 583 -9.70 -9.15 -7.33
N ALA A 584 -9.75 -10.19 -8.17
CA ALA A 584 -9.13 -10.17 -9.50
C ALA A 584 -9.80 -9.15 -10.42
N ALA A 585 -11.14 -9.15 -10.52
CA ALA A 585 -11.89 -8.18 -11.31
C ALA A 585 -11.63 -6.74 -10.85
N ALA A 586 -11.56 -6.50 -9.53
CA ALA A 586 -11.20 -5.19 -8.99
C ALA A 586 -9.79 -4.75 -9.41
N ALA A 587 -8.80 -5.65 -9.34
CA ALA A 587 -7.43 -5.37 -9.75
C ALA A 587 -7.33 -5.00 -11.25
N PHE A 588 -8.01 -5.75 -12.13
CA PHE A 588 -8.05 -5.41 -13.55
C PHE A 588 -8.77 -4.08 -13.81
N ASN A 589 -9.89 -3.81 -13.13
CA ASN A 589 -10.66 -2.57 -13.29
C ASN A 589 -9.89 -1.32 -12.83
N ILE A 590 -8.98 -1.42 -11.86
CA ILE A 590 -8.10 -0.29 -11.48
C ILE A 590 -6.89 -0.14 -12.42
N GLY A 591 -6.73 -1.02 -13.41
CA GLY A 591 -5.75 -0.90 -14.49
C GLY A 591 -4.55 -1.85 -14.40
N ALA A 592 -4.65 -2.95 -13.65
CA ALA A 592 -3.59 -3.97 -13.61
C ALA A 592 -3.40 -4.63 -14.98
N ALA A 593 -2.16 -4.66 -15.46
CA ALA A 593 -1.77 -5.37 -16.69
C ALA A 593 -1.79 -6.89 -16.51
N PHE A 594 -1.57 -7.35 -15.28
CA PHE A 594 -1.63 -8.74 -14.86
C PHE A 594 -1.83 -8.80 -13.34
N ILE A 595 -2.25 -9.95 -12.83
CA ILE A 595 -2.40 -10.20 -11.39
C ILE A 595 -1.45 -11.29 -10.90
N VAL A 596 -1.21 -11.32 -9.59
CA VAL A 596 -0.33 -12.30 -8.96
C VAL A 596 -1.01 -12.91 -7.75
N THR A 597 -0.99 -14.24 -7.70
CA THR A 597 -1.48 -15.03 -6.58
C THR A 597 -0.31 -15.64 -5.82
N GLY A 598 -0.49 -15.83 -4.50
CA GLY A 598 0.55 -16.37 -3.62
C GLY A 598 -0.04 -17.35 -2.61
N THR A 599 -0.63 -16.84 -1.53
CA THR A 599 -1.19 -17.65 -0.43
C THR A 599 -2.12 -18.78 -0.89
N VAL A 600 -2.97 -18.56 -1.89
CA VAL A 600 -3.86 -19.60 -2.44
C VAL A 600 -3.10 -20.73 -3.13
N ASN A 601 -1.94 -20.44 -3.71
CA ASN A 601 -1.09 -21.43 -4.37
C ASN A 601 -0.35 -22.30 -3.36
N GLN A 602 -0.10 -21.80 -2.14
CA GLN A 602 0.48 -22.63 -1.06
C GLN A 602 -0.47 -23.76 -0.63
N LEU A 603 -1.79 -23.54 -0.70
CA LEU A 603 -2.79 -24.59 -0.43
C LEU A 603 -2.80 -25.69 -1.50
N SER A 604 -2.27 -25.42 -2.70
CA SER A 604 -2.36 -26.36 -3.82
C SER A 604 -1.52 -27.62 -3.61
N ARG A 605 -1.95 -28.76 -4.16
CA ARG A 605 -1.25 -30.04 -4.02
C ARG A 605 0.19 -30.03 -4.57
N GLN A 606 0.47 -29.19 -5.56
CA GLN A 606 1.81 -29.05 -6.14
C GLN A 606 2.76 -28.21 -5.28
N SER A 607 2.28 -27.48 -4.28
CA SER A 607 3.15 -26.63 -3.46
C SER A 607 4.15 -27.49 -2.66
N GLY A 608 5.35 -26.95 -2.42
CA GLY A 608 6.38 -27.57 -1.57
C GLY A 608 6.09 -27.42 -0.07
N SER A 609 4.82 -27.32 0.31
CA SER A 609 4.38 -27.30 1.72
C SER A 609 3.92 -28.68 2.17
N SER A 610 3.81 -28.91 3.47
CA SER A 610 3.31 -30.18 4.00
C SER A 610 1.79 -30.25 3.98
N ASP A 611 1.23 -31.46 3.97
CA ASP A 611 -0.23 -31.65 4.08
C ASP A 611 -0.81 -31.14 5.39
N ILE A 612 0.00 -31.10 6.47
CA ILE A 612 -0.41 -30.50 7.75
C ILE A 612 -0.67 -29.00 7.56
N VAL A 613 0.23 -28.30 6.86
CA VAL A 613 0.07 -26.88 6.54
C VAL A 613 -1.09 -26.66 5.57
N ARG A 614 -1.23 -27.48 4.52
CA ARG A 614 -2.35 -27.36 3.57
C ARG A 614 -3.71 -27.53 4.26
N ASN A 615 -3.85 -28.50 5.17
CA ASN A 615 -5.06 -28.66 5.97
C ASN A 615 -5.37 -27.44 6.87
N ALA A 616 -4.33 -26.84 7.47
CA ALA A 616 -4.48 -25.61 8.24
C ALA A 616 -4.94 -24.45 7.36
N LEU A 617 -4.35 -24.30 6.16
CA LEU A 617 -4.73 -23.28 5.18
C LEU A 617 -6.17 -23.47 4.70
N ALA A 618 -6.62 -24.70 4.40
CA ALA A 618 -7.99 -25.02 3.98
C ALA A 618 -9.06 -24.73 5.04
N SER A 619 -8.66 -24.46 6.28
CA SER A 619 -9.55 -24.16 7.40
C SER A 619 -9.34 -22.75 7.98
N ALA A 620 -8.49 -21.94 7.34
CA ALA A 620 -8.18 -20.59 7.75
C ALA A 620 -9.24 -19.60 7.24
N SER A 621 -9.59 -18.63 8.09
CA SER A 621 -10.35 -17.44 7.71
C SER A 621 -9.41 -16.25 7.50
N TYR A 622 -9.93 -15.16 6.92
CA TYR A 622 -9.18 -13.90 6.78
C TYR A 622 -8.72 -13.36 8.14
N SER A 623 -9.46 -13.65 9.21
CA SER A 623 -9.15 -13.23 10.58
C SER A 623 -8.09 -14.08 11.28
N ASP A 624 -7.66 -15.20 10.68
CA ASP A 624 -6.70 -16.14 11.25
C ASP A 624 -5.23 -15.77 10.96
N ILE A 625 -5.01 -14.52 10.56
CA ILE A 625 -3.72 -13.98 10.15
C ILE A 625 -3.23 -12.94 11.16
N THR A 626 -1.90 -12.81 11.31
CA THR A 626 -1.26 -11.78 12.13
C THR A 626 0.16 -11.49 11.66
N MET A 627 0.72 -10.35 12.08
CA MET A 627 2.14 -10.04 11.91
C MET A 627 2.97 -10.74 12.99
N ALA A 628 4.17 -11.18 12.63
CA ALA A 628 5.15 -11.76 13.53
C ALA A 628 6.59 -11.36 13.11
N PRO A 629 7.55 -11.30 14.05
CA PRO A 629 8.94 -11.00 13.73
C PRO A 629 9.52 -11.91 12.64
N ALA A 630 10.17 -11.30 11.66
CA ALA A 630 10.89 -11.99 10.59
C ALA A 630 12.26 -12.48 11.08
N ALA A 631 12.78 -13.53 10.44
CA ALA A 631 14.11 -14.08 10.76
C ALA A 631 15.23 -13.20 10.19
N ASP A 632 15.02 -12.68 8.99
CA ASP A 632 15.83 -11.64 8.37
C ASP A 632 15.45 -10.28 8.96
N MET A 633 16.46 -9.44 9.20
CA MET A 633 16.27 -8.12 9.83
C MET A 633 15.54 -8.18 11.19
N PHE A 634 15.62 -9.31 11.89
CA PHE A 634 15.02 -9.50 13.22
C PHE A 634 15.42 -8.39 14.19
N GLU A 635 16.69 -7.99 14.16
CA GLU A 635 17.26 -6.94 15.00
C GLU A 635 16.62 -5.58 14.73
N GLN A 636 16.17 -5.33 13.50
CA GLN A 636 15.53 -4.10 13.04
C GLN A 636 14.01 -4.09 13.31
N GLY A 637 13.45 -5.19 13.83
CA GLY A 637 12.03 -5.32 14.12
C GLY A 637 11.14 -5.47 12.89
N VAL A 638 11.70 -5.94 11.77
CA VAL A 638 10.90 -6.28 10.59
C VAL A 638 9.96 -7.43 10.94
N GLU A 639 8.71 -7.31 10.50
CA GLU A 639 7.68 -8.32 10.66
C GLU A 639 7.24 -8.86 9.29
N LEU A 640 6.58 -10.01 9.33
CA LEU A 640 5.97 -10.67 8.19
C LEU A 640 4.60 -11.23 8.59
N GLN A 641 3.74 -11.44 7.62
CA GLN A 641 2.36 -11.86 7.81
C GLN A 641 2.23 -13.40 7.77
N VAL A 642 1.67 -13.98 8.83
CA VAL A 642 1.61 -15.43 9.07
C VAL A 642 0.24 -15.90 9.57
N LEU A 643 -0.03 -17.18 9.38
CA LEU A 643 -1.13 -17.88 10.02
C LEU A 643 -0.93 -17.92 11.54
N LYS A 644 -1.99 -17.61 12.31
CA LYS A 644 -2.01 -17.71 13.77
C LYS A 644 -2.86 -18.85 14.31
N LYS A 645 -3.72 -19.44 13.49
CA LYS A 645 -4.57 -20.57 13.88
C LYS A 645 -3.80 -21.87 13.73
N GLY A 646 -3.87 -22.74 14.75
CA GLY A 646 -3.21 -24.05 14.75
C GLY A 646 -1.69 -24.00 14.99
N THR A 647 -1.13 -22.84 15.33
CA THR A 647 0.30 -22.67 15.65
C THR A 647 0.49 -21.60 16.73
N MET A 648 1.52 -21.75 17.55
CA MET A 648 1.98 -20.74 18.51
C MET A 648 3.20 -19.97 18.00
N PHE A 649 3.62 -20.19 16.75
CA PHE A 649 4.74 -19.46 16.16
C PHE A 649 4.63 -17.93 16.34
N PRO A 650 3.50 -17.26 16.04
CA PRO A 650 3.45 -15.80 16.11
C PRO A 650 3.66 -15.27 17.53
N SER A 651 3.08 -15.93 18.54
CA SER A 651 3.23 -15.53 19.94
C SER A 651 4.64 -15.82 20.46
N ARG A 652 5.23 -16.96 20.07
CA ARG A 652 6.62 -17.31 20.39
C ARG A 652 7.62 -16.36 19.75
N ALA A 653 7.45 -16.02 18.46
CA ALA A 653 8.30 -15.09 17.75
C ALA A 653 8.24 -13.68 18.38
N LYS A 654 7.04 -13.18 18.73
CA LYS A 654 6.88 -11.93 19.48
C LYS A 654 7.58 -11.97 20.82
N LYS A 655 7.49 -13.08 21.56
CA LYS A 655 8.21 -13.25 22.82
C LYS A 655 9.73 -13.24 22.63
N LEU A 656 10.26 -13.86 21.57
CA LEU A 656 11.69 -13.76 21.24
C LEU A 656 12.10 -12.30 21.02
N ARG A 657 11.32 -11.53 20.26
CA ARG A 657 11.59 -10.11 20.02
C ARG A 657 11.54 -9.29 21.31
N GLU A 658 10.54 -9.51 22.15
CA GLU A 658 10.42 -8.87 23.47
C GLU A 658 11.67 -9.11 24.32
N LEU A 659 12.09 -10.38 24.42
CA LEU A 659 13.29 -10.76 25.17
C LEU A 659 14.56 -10.15 24.56
N PHE A 660 14.67 -10.14 23.23
CA PHE A 660 15.79 -9.53 22.53
C PHE A 660 15.92 -8.03 22.78
N VAL A 661 14.80 -7.29 22.81
CA VAL A 661 14.82 -5.85 23.15
C VAL A 661 15.22 -5.65 24.60
N LYS A 662 14.70 -6.48 25.51
CA LYS A 662 14.78 -6.26 26.95
C LYS A 662 16.15 -6.56 27.57
N TYR A 663 16.89 -7.54 27.06
CA TYR A 663 18.14 -8.01 27.66
C TYR A 663 19.31 -7.91 26.68
N ASP A 664 20.53 -7.59 27.12
CA ASP A 664 21.68 -7.49 26.20
C ASP A 664 22.39 -8.82 25.95
N SER A 665 22.10 -9.83 26.76
CA SER A 665 22.63 -11.17 26.64
C SER A 665 21.71 -12.22 27.26
N PHE A 666 21.95 -13.51 26.99
CA PHE A 666 21.22 -14.59 27.67
C PHE A 666 21.59 -14.70 29.15
N GLU A 667 22.81 -14.29 29.54
CA GLU A 667 23.30 -14.34 30.91
C GLU A 667 22.65 -13.29 31.82
N GLU A 668 22.22 -12.16 31.27
CA GLU A 668 21.48 -11.11 31.98
C GLU A 668 19.98 -11.41 32.12
N MET A 669 19.47 -12.41 31.39
CA MET A 669 18.08 -12.83 31.48
C MET A 669 17.83 -13.57 32.81
N PRO A 670 16.74 -13.27 33.55
CA PRO A 670 16.38 -14.03 34.75
C PRO A 670 16.31 -15.52 34.45
N VAL A 671 16.89 -16.34 35.34
CA VAL A 671 17.01 -17.81 35.14
C VAL A 671 15.67 -18.45 34.77
N ALA A 672 14.59 -18.05 35.44
CA ALA A 672 13.25 -18.55 35.15
C ALA A 672 12.74 -18.21 33.73
N GLU A 673 13.08 -17.04 33.19
CA GLU A 673 12.72 -16.67 31.81
C GLU A 673 13.61 -17.43 30.80
N ARG A 674 14.90 -17.59 31.10
CA ARG A 674 15.83 -18.38 30.26
C ARG A 674 15.40 -19.85 30.16
N GLU A 675 15.06 -20.47 31.28
CA GLU A 675 14.55 -21.86 31.29
C GLU A 675 13.22 -22.00 30.53
N ARG A 676 12.34 -21.00 30.59
CA ARG A 676 11.09 -21.01 29.81
C ARG A 676 11.37 -20.94 28.31
N LEU A 677 12.34 -20.13 27.90
CA LEU A 677 12.78 -20.04 26.50
C LEU A 677 13.28 -21.40 25.99
N GLU A 678 14.19 -22.03 26.75
CA GLU A 678 14.76 -23.35 26.44
C GLU A 678 13.69 -24.45 26.40
N LYS A 679 12.77 -24.48 27.38
CA LYS A 679 11.74 -25.53 27.45
C LYS A 679 10.59 -25.34 26.46
N ARG A 680 10.11 -24.10 26.26
CA ARG A 680 8.86 -23.83 25.52
C ARG A 680 9.03 -23.40 24.08
N ILE A 681 10.19 -22.87 23.68
CA ILE A 681 10.44 -22.34 22.33
C ILE A 681 11.56 -23.11 21.66
N PHE A 682 12.77 -23.10 22.23
CA PHE A 682 13.89 -23.81 21.63
C PHE A 682 13.72 -25.33 21.73
N ARG A 683 13.18 -25.81 22.85
CA ARG A 683 13.13 -27.24 23.26
C ARG A 683 14.53 -27.87 23.31
N LYS A 684 15.53 -27.03 23.57
CA LYS A 684 16.96 -27.29 23.66
C LYS A 684 17.55 -26.24 24.61
N ASN A 685 18.67 -26.56 25.26
CA ASN A 685 19.44 -25.55 25.96
C ASN A 685 20.09 -24.58 24.96
N ILE A 686 20.46 -23.39 25.42
CA ILE A 686 21.02 -22.34 24.58
C ILE A 686 22.37 -22.74 23.98
N GLU A 687 23.21 -23.48 24.71
CA GLU A 687 24.49 -24.00 24.22
C GLU A 687 24.34 -24.91 22.99
N GLU A 688 23.36 -25.83 23.00
CA GLU A 688 23.04 -26.69 21.86
C GLU A 688 22.55 -25.86 20.66
N VAL A 689 21.65 -24.91 20.89
CA VAL A 689 21.16 -24.00 19.83
C VAL A 689 22.32 -23.20 19.24
N TRP A 690 23.26 -22.76 20.10
CA TRP A 690 24.44 -22.04 19.65
C TRP A 690 25.35 -22.92 18.79
N GLN A 691 25.57 -24.18 19.18
CA GLN A 691 26.38 -25.12 18.39
C GLN A 691 25.77 -25.40 17.01
N GLU A 692 24.46 -25.59 16.91
CA GLU A 692 23.76 -25.73 15.63
C GLU A 692 23.82 -24.43 14.79
N THR A 693 23.78 -23.28 15.46
CA THR A 693 23.94 -21.98 14.80
C THR A 693 25.35 -21.82 14.21
N ILE A 694 26.40 -22.23 14.94
CA ILE A 694 27.78 -22.25 14.43
C ILE A 694 27.87 -23.12 13.18
N ASP A 695 27.39 -24.36 13.26
CA ASP A 695 27.40 -25.30 12.15
C ASP A 695 26.70 -24.72 10.92
N PHE A 696 25.54 -24.09 11.09
CA PHE A 696 24.82 -23.46 10.00
C PHE A 696 25.60 -22.32 9.33
N TYR A 697 26.17 -21.39 10.10
CA TYR A 697 26.90 -20.26 9.50
C TYR A 697 28.23 -20.69 8.88
N VAL A 698 28.95 -21.64 9.49
CA VAL A 698 30.24 -22.12 8.98
C VAL A 698 30.06 -23.05 7.79
N ASN A 699 29.22 -24.07 7.91
CA ASN A 699 29.13 -25.14 6.91
C ASN A 699 28.10 -24.86 5.82
N HIS A 700 26.96 -24.25 6.14
CA HIS A 700 25.92 -23.95 5.14
C HIS A 700 26.10 -22.57 4.49
N LEU A 701 26.27 -21.50 5.27
CA LEU A 701 26.42 -20.14 4.72
C LEU A 701 27.87 -19.77 4.36
N LYS A 702 28.86 -20.61 4.70
CA LYS A 702 30.29 -20.35 4.45
C LYS A 702 30.75 -18.99 4.99
N ASN A 703 30.28 -18.61 6.18
CA ASN A 703 30.51 -17.31 6.81
C ASN A 703 31.03 -17.44 8.26
N PRO A 704 32.28 -17.93 8.46
CA PRO A 704 32.87 -18.09 9.79
C PRO A 704 33.10 -16.76 10.52
N ASP A 705 33.34 -15.66 9.78
CA ASP A 705 33.57 -14.33 10.36
C ASP A 705 32.37 -13.83 11.17
N LYS A 706 31.15 -14.21 10.75
CA LYS A 706 29.93 -13.86 11.50
C LYS A 706 29.91 -14.50 12.89
N ILE A 707 30.38 -15.75 13.01
CA ILE A 707 30.48 -16.46 14.29
C ILE A 707 31.57 -15.85 15.16
N ALA A 708 32.76 -15.60 14.61
CA ALA A 708 33.85 -14.96 15.37
C ALA A 708 33.47 -13.59 15.96
N ARG A 709 32.58 -12.84 15.28
CA ARG A 709 32.00 -11.60 15.82
C ARG A 709 30.99 -11.87 16.92
N ALA A 710 30.10 -12.84 16.73
CA ALA A 710 29.07 -13.19 17.70
C ALA A 710 29.63 -13.76 19.01
N GLU A 711 30.78 -14.43 18.99
CA GLU A 711 31.47 -14.87 20.21
C GLU A 711 31.93 -13.70 21.08
N LYS A 712 32.19 -12.53 20.47
CA LYS A 712 32.60 -11.30 21.18
C LYS A 712 31.41 -10.40 21.52
N ASP A 713 30.36 -10.45 20.71
CA ASP A 713 29.14 -9.66 20.85
C ASP A 713 27.98 -10.55 21.32
N LYS A 714 27.73 -10.51 22.64
CA LYS A 714 26.69 -11.33 23.28
C LYS A 714 25.28 -11.04 22.75
N LYS A 715 25.01 -9.80 22.33
CA LYS A 715 23.73 -9.43 21.73
C LYS A 715 23.57 -10.08 20.36
N LEU A 716 24.65 -10.10 19.58
CA LEU A 716 24.68 -10.78 18.30
C LEU A 716 24.53 -12.30 18.48
N LYS A 717 25.24 -12.94 19.42
CA LYS A 717 25.01 -14.37 19.77
C LYS A 717 23.54 -14.64 20.07
N MET A 718 22.93 -13.80 20.92
CA MET A 718 21.51 -13.91 21.26
C MET A 718 20.61 -13.78 20.02
N SER A 719 20.86 -12.80 19.15
CA SER A 719 20.13 -12.65 17.89
C SER A 719 20.22 -13.92 17.03
N LEU A 720 21.43 -14.45 16.82
CA LEU A 720 21.63 -15.62 15.97
C LEU A 720 20.90 -16.86 16.49
N CYS A 721 20.93 -17.12 17.80
CA CYS A 721 20.17 -18.22 18.41
C CYS A 721 18.65 -18.01 18.32
N MET A 722 18.14 -16.78 18.45
CA MET A 722 16.71 -16.53 18.27
C MET A 722 16.30 -16.70 16.79
N ARG A 723 17.16 -16.28 15.86
CA ARG A 723 16.98 -16.47 14.42
C ARG A 723 17.08 -17.94 14.00
N TRP A 724 17.77 -18.80 14.74
CA TRP A 724 17.71 -20.26 14.54
C TRP A 724 16.26 -20.78 14.64
N TYR A 725 15.51 -20.36 15.68
CA TYR A 725 14.11 -20.75 15.81
C TYR A 725 13.26 -20.17 14.68
N LEU A 726 13.41 -18.88 14.39
CA LEU A 726 12.64 -18.21 13.33
C LEU A 726 12.93 -18.84 11.96
N GLY A 727 14.18 -19.15 11.64
CA GLY A 727 14.56 -19.79 10.38
C GLY A 727 14.05 -21.22 10.25
N LEU A 728 14.20 -22.04 11.31
CA LEU A 728 13.76 -23.43 11.30
C LEU A 728 12.23 -23.59 11.36
N SER A 729 11.51 -22.61 11.91
CA SER A 729 10.04 -22.67 11.98
C SER A 729 9.36 -22.81 10.62
N SER A 730 9.90 -22.19 9.58
CA SER A 730 9.48 -22.40 8.18
C SER A 730 9.88 -23.78 7.66
N PHE A 731 11.09 -24.24 7.99
CA PHE A 731 11.58 -25.57 7.58
C PHE A 731 10.72 -26.69 8.18
N TRP A 732 10.38 -26.62 9.48
CA TRP A 732 9.51 -27.58 10.14
C TRP A 732 8.13 -27.64 9.50
N ALA A 733 7.57 -26.47 9.15
CA ALA A 733 6.27 -26.37 8.49
C ALA A 733 6.28 -27.04 7.10
N ASN A 734 7.28 -26.74 6.27
CA ASN A 734 7.39 -27.28 4.92
C ASN A 734 7.63 -28.79 4.90
N ASN A 735 8.43 -29.31 5.84
CA ASN A 735 8.74 -30.74 5.94
C ASN A 735 7.74 -31.53 6.78
N GLY A 736 6.78 -30.87 7.44
CA GLY A 736 5.75 -31.54 8.23
C GLY A 736 6.29 -32.25 9.48
N ILE A 737 7.28 -31.67 10.15
CA ILE A 737 7.86 -32.20 11.40
C ILE A 737 6.84 -32.14 12.54
N LYS A 738 6.13 -33.25 12.77
CA LYS A 738 4.95 -33.34 13.66
C LYS A 738 5.23 -32.84 15.08
N GLU A 739 6.42 -33.11 15.60
CA GLU A 739 6.83 -32.71 16.96
C GLU A 739 6.93 -31.19 17.11
N ARG A 740 7.06 -30.45 16.00
CA ARG A 740 7.18 -28.99 15.94
C ARG A 740 5.93 -28.32 15.34
N ALA A 741 4.79 -29.02 15.25
CA ALA A 741 3.56 -28.47 14.64
C ALA A 741 3.13 -27.11 15.23
N MET A 742 3.23 -26.95 16.56
CA MET A 742 2.91 -25.68 17.23
C MET A 742 3.94 -24.56 16.99
N ASP A 743 5.07 -24.88 16.37
CA ASP A 743 6.15 -23.95 16.00
C ASP A 743 6.14 -23.62 14.50
N TYR A 744 5.17 -24.10 13.73
CA TYR A 744 5.12 -23.86 12.29
C TYR A 744 4.92 -22.39 11.97
N GLN A 745 5.86 -21.84 11.21
CA GLN A 745 5.71 -20.56 10.55
C GLN A 745 5.13 -20.79 9.16
N VAL A 746 3.90 -20.32 8.95
CA VAL A 746 3.19 -20.43 7.67
C VAL A 746 2.90 -19.03 7.16
N TRP A 747 3.61 -18.61 6.12
CA TRP A 747 3.43 -17.30 5.48
C TRP A 747 2.08 -17.25 4.76
N CYS A 748 1.15 -16.45 5.27
CA CYS A 748 -0.23 -16.50 4.83
C CYS A 748 -0.85 -15.12 4.99
N GLY A 749 -1.49 -14.60 3.95
CA GLY A 749 -2.23 -13.34 3.98
C GLY A 749 -3.74 -13.56 4.02
N PRO A 750 -4.55 -12.49 4.16
CA PRO A 750 -6.00 -12.60 4.29
C PRO A 750 -6.70 -13.17 3.04
N ALA A 751 -6.02 -13.20 1.89
CA ALA A 751 -6.50 -13.82 0.67
C ALA A 751 -6.88 -15.31 0.84
N ILE A 752 -6.34 -16.01 1.84
CA ILE A 752 -6.77 -17.38 2.13
C ILE A 752 -8.26 -17.45 2.54
N GLY A 753 -8.74 -16.44 3.26
CA GLY A 753 -10.11 -16.41 3.75
C GLY A 753 -11.11 -16.20 2.62
N SER A 754 -10.83 -15.25 1.71
CA SER A 754 -11.67 -15.04 0.54
C SER A 754 -11.60 -16.20 -0.44
N PHE A 755 -10.43 -16.85 -0.58
CA PHE A 755 -10.33 -18.05 -1.41
C PHE A 755 -11.11 -19.22 -0.83
N ASN A 756 -10.96 -19.50 0.47
CA ASN A 756 -11.71 -20.58 1.12
C ASN A 756 -13.22 -20.34 1.09
N ASP A 757 -13.67 -19.09 1.24
CA ASP A 757 -15.09 -18.76 1.02
C ASP A 757 -15.48 -18.99 -0.45
N PHE A 758 -14.66 -18.54 -1.40
CA PHE A 758 -14.89 -18.67 -2.85
C PHE A 758 -15.05 -20.13 -3.30
N ILE A 759 -14.21 -21.04 -2.80
CA ILE A 759 -14.24 -22.46 -3.22
C ILE A 759 -15.16 -23.33 -2.35
N LYS A 760 -15.72 -22.78 -1.28
CA LYS A 760 -16.52 -23.54 -0.31
C LYS A 760 -17.61 -24.34 -0.99
N ASP A 761 -17.75 -25.60 -0.59
CA ASP A 761 -18.76 -26.53 -1.10
C ASP A 761 -18.63 -26.81 -2.62
N THR A 762 -17.46 -26.56 -3.22
CA THR A 762 -17.15 -26.91 -4.62
C THR A 762 -16.12 -28.04 -4.71
N TYR A 763 -15.87 -28.56 -5.92
CA TYR A 763 -14.85 -29.58 -6.17
C TYR A 763 -13.41 -29.17 -5.78
N LEU A 764 -13.15 -27.86 -5.61
CA LEU A 764 -11.87 -27.33 -5.16
C LEU A 764 -11.71 -27.35 -3.63
N ASP A 765 -12.81 -27.44 -2.87
CA ASP A 765 -12.75 -27.58 -1.42
C ASP A 765 -12.39 -29.02 -1.05
N VAL A 766 -11.25 -29.18 -0.37
CA VAL A 766 -10.75 -30.47 0.11
C VAL A 766 -11.76 -31.21 1.03
N LYS A 767 -12.71 -30.49 1.62
CA LYS A 767 -13.77 -31.05 2.47
C LYS A 767 -14.97 -31.55 1.68
N HIS A 768 -15.12 -31.14 0.42
CA HIS A 768 -16.24 -31.54 -0.41
C HIS A 768 -16.08 -32.99 -0.91
N PRO A 769 -17.12 -33.83 -0.94
CA PRO A 769 -17.01 -35.24 -1.34
C PRO A 769 -16.38 -35.44 -2.73
N GLN A 770 -16.65 -34.57 -3.70
CA GLN A 770 -16.10 -34.67 -5.05
C GLN A 770 -14.59 -34.42 -5.13
N SER A 771 -13.98 -33.77 -4.13
CA SER A 771 -12.53 -33.58 -4.11
C SER A 771 -11.77 -34.87 -3.75
N ASN A 772 -12.47 -35.88 -3.22
CA ASN A 772 -11.87 -37.11 -2.69
C ASN A 772 -10.72 -36.84 -1.69
N GLY A 773 -10.81 -35.75 -0.91
CA GLY A 773 -9.78 -35.36 0.05
C GLY A 773 -8.50 -34.81 -0.59
N GLN A 774 -8.51 -34.49 -1.89
CA GLN A 774 -7.37 -33.91 -2.58
C GLN A 774 -7.36 -32.39 -2.46
N PHE A 775 -6.18 -31.82 -2.21
CA PHE A 775 -6.00 -30.37 -2.29
C PHE A 775 -6.15 -29.86 -3.73
N PRO A 776 -6.62 -28.61 -3.90
CA PRO A 776 -6.87 -28.05 -5.23
C PRO A 776 -5.60 -28.01 -6.08
N CYS A 777 -5.78 -28.07 -7.40
CA CYS A 777 -4.70 -27.92 -8.37
C CYS A 777 -4.35 -26.45 -8.53
N VAL A 778 -3.07 -26.08 -8.53
CA VAL A 778 -2.63 -24.69 -8.70
C VAL A 778 -3.15 -24.06 -10.00
N VAL A 779 -3.20 -24.83 -11.10
CA VAL A 779 -3.72 -24.36 -12.38
C VAL A 779 -5.21 -24.05 -12.28
N GLN A 780 -6.00 -25.00 -11.77
CA GLN A 780 -7.45 -24.83 -11.63
C GLN A 780 -7.79 -23.66 -10.72
N THR A 781 -7.12 -23.55 -9.57
CA THR A 781 -7.24 -22.41 -8.66
C THR A 781 -7.09 -21.07 -9.39
N ASN A 782 -6.06 -20.92 -10.22
CA ASN A 782 -5.79 -19.65 -10.90
C ASN A 782 -6.72 -19.40 -12.09
N LEU A 783 -7.05 -20.43 -12.87
CA LEU A 783 -7.99 -20.30 -13.99
C LEU A 783 -9.40 -19.98 -13.53
N GLU A 784 -9.85 -20.54 -12.40
CA GLU A 784 -11.17 -20.28 -11.83
C GLU A 784 -11.30 -18.85 -11.28
N ILE A 785 -10.23 -18.30 -10.70
CA ILE A 785 -10.16 -16.89 -10.32
C ILE A 785 -10.30 -15.98 -11.56
N LEU A 786 -9.63 -16.31 -12.66
CA LEU A 786 -9.69 -15.53 -13.91
C LEU A 786 -11.02 -15.68 -14.64
N ASN A 787 -11.56 -16.90 -14.77
CA ASN A 787 -12.87 -17.15 -15.36
C ASN A 787 -13.96 -16.42 -14.58
N GLY A 788 -13.89 -16.44 -13.25
CA GLY A 788 -14.78 -15.65 -12.42
C GLY A 788 -14.64 -14.15 -12.68
N ALA A 789 -13.43 -13.63 -12.88
CA ALA A 789 -13.25 -12.22 -13.22
C ALA A 789 -13.88 -11.85 -14.59
N CYS A 790 -13.73 -12.72 -15.61
CA CYS A 790 -14.41 -12.57 -16.90
C CYS A 790 -15.94 -12.61 -16.75
N TYR A 791 -16.44 -13.55 -15.96
CA TYR A 791 -17.86 -13.67 -15.64
C TYR A 791 -18.40 -12.38 -14.99
N LEU A 792 -17.69 -11.84 -13.99
CA LEU A 792 -18.07 -10.59 -13.32
C LEU A 792 -18.04 -9.38 -14.26
N GLN A 793 -17.14 -9.35 -15.26
CA GLN A 793 -17.19 -8.31 -16.29
C GLN A 793 -18.47 -8.38 -17.13
N ARG A 794 -18.97 -9.58 -17.47
CA ARG A 794 -20.28 -9.72 -18.15
C ARG A 794 -21.44 -9.25 -17.28
N VAL A 795 -21.40 -9.56 -15.99
CA VAL A 795 -22.39 -9.09 -15.02
C VAL A 795 -22.39 -7.56 -14.98
N HIS A 796 -21.21 -6.93 -14.90
CA HIS A 796 -21.10 -5.47 -14.93
C HIS A 796 -21.56 -4.87 -16.27
N GLN A 797 -21.26 -5.50 -17.40
CA GLN A 797 -21.75 -5.07 -18.71
C GLN A 797 -23.28 -5.11 -18.76
N THR A 798 -23.89 -6.16 -18.22
CA THR A 798 -25.35 -6.30 -18.10
C THR A 798 -25.94 -5.16 -17.26
N GLN A 799 -25.34 -4.86 -16.10
CA GLN A 799 -25.77 -3.76 -15.22
C GLN A 799 -25.64 -2.38 -15.88
N SER A 800 -24.77 -2.22 -16.87
CA SER A 800 -24.61 -0.97 -17.60
C SER A 800 -25.78 -0.70 -18.58
N PHE A 801 -26.52 -1.73 -18.97
CA PHE A 801 -27.70 -1.60 -19.80
C PHE A 801 -28.92 -1.21 -18.95
N ARG A 802 -29.50 -0.03 -19.24
CA ARG A 802 -30.67 0.48 -18.51
C ARG A 802 -32.00 -0.12 -18.95
N ASP A 803 -31.99 -0.80 -20.08
CA ASP A 803 -33.18 -1.31 -20.76
C ASP A 803 -33.23 -2.84 -20.82
N VAL A 804 -32.31 -3.54 -20.15
CA VAL A 804 -32.33 -5.02 -20.05
C VAL A 804 -33.29 -5.45 -18.95
N ASP A 805 -34.16 -6.41 -19.28
CA ASP A 805 -35.18 -6.95 -18.39
C ASP A 805 -34.69 -8.25 -17.71
N ILE A 806 -33.60 -8.13 -16.95
CA ILE A 806 -33.02 -9.26 -16.20
C ILE A 806 -32.76 -8.82 -14.77
N ASP A 807 -33.38 -9.55 -13.84
CA ASP A 807 -33.06 -9.46 -12.43
C ASP A 807 -31.89 -10.40 -12.09
N LEU A 808 -30.74 -9.81 -11.74
CA LEU A 808 -29.51 -10.55 -11.44
C LEU A 808 -29.60 -11.34 -10.13
N ASP A 809 -30.48 -10.96 -9.20
CA ASP A 809 -30.62 -11.60 -7.89
C ASP A 809 -31.46 -12.86 -7.98
N SER A 810 -32.65 -12.78 -8.59
CA SER A 810 -33.52 -13.96 -8.77
C SER A 810 -32.92 -15.04 -9.68
N ASN A 811 -31.98 -14.68 -10.56
CA ASN A 811 -31.26 -15.61 -11.43
C ASN A 811 -29.89 -16.07 -10.89
N ASP A 812 -29.50 -15.65 -9.67
CA ASP A 812 -28.21 -15.98 -9.04
C ASP A 812 -27.00 -15.69 -9.96
N LEU A 813 -27.04 -14.54 -10.63
CA LEU A 813 -26.03 -14.14 -11.61
C LEU A 813 -24.93 -13.27 -11.02
N ARG A 814 -25.10 -12.71 -9.82
CA ARG A 814 -24.13 -11.75 -9.24
C ARG A 814 -22.79 -12.37 -8.84
N THR A 815 -22.75 -13.68 -8.62
CA THR A 815 -21.55 -14.36 -8.11
C THR A 815 -21.14 -15.48 -9.04
N TYR A 816 -19.83 -15.68 -9.14
CA TYR A 816 -19.24 -16.82 -9.84
C TYR A 816 -18.88 -17.92 -8.82
N ARG A 817 -19.22 -19.16 -9.12
CA ARG A 817 -18.80 -20.34 -8.35
C ARG A 817 -18.31 -21.44 -9.31
N PRO A 818 -17.18 -22.10 -9.03
CA PRO A 818 -16.70 -23.24 -9.81
C PRO A 818 -17.72 -24.38 -9.82
N VAL A 819 -18.13 -24.84 -11.01
CA VAL A 819 -19.12 -25.91 -11.18
C VAL A 819 -18.50 -27.25 -11.55
N GLY A 820 -17.26 -27.26 -12.02
CA GLY A 820 -16.50 -28.45 -12.37
C GLY A 820 -15.09 -28.11 -12.88
N PRO A 821 -14.19 -29.09 -13.03
CA PRO A 821 -12.82 -28.85 -13.52
C PRO A 821 -12.79 -28.25 -14.93
N LEU A 822 -11.88 -27.31 -15.15
CA LEU A 822 -11.62 -26.65 -16.45
C LEU A 822 -10.67 -27.44 -17.37
#